data_AF-A0AAV4IIA4-F1
#
_entry.id   AF-A0AAV4IIA4-F1
#
_cell.length_a   1.000
_cell.length_b   1.000
_cell.length_c   1.000
_cell.angle_alpha   90.00
_cell.angle_beta   90.00
_cell.angle_gamma   90.00
#
_symmetry.space_group_name_H-M   'P 1'
#
loop_
_entity.id
_entity.type
_entity.pdbx_description
1 polymer ?
#
loop_
_entity_poly.entity_id
_entity_poly.type
_entity_poly.pdbx_seq_one_letter_code
_entity_poly.pdbx_strand_id
1 'polypeptide(L)'
;ETSGDLRLKEAISASGDVYINVASGSLKDANDSAVRDDRTYDELLNGVWSDLQLTDGTGAQSKIDQTLIDYASNREQEYEAYWQYRGMQADSSVYDPNFVVSLSSDEQTYYTNAGWTDGEIQTLVNKRTEEYHSLHGQYGSYGDSYNDSFTYTLSDAERDSLTASIKVWTEDELLNLFSAGLIEPITDTQTSVEQANISAAGAVTIVASGSVGSATGSQVIDLSGPTVSLTDDERVALAAAERTDVAYLAGDIASAKVNFLNNGNSADTIVRTDGGNWLTDGFQAGMTIQIFGTADNANDNGQFFTIDSVSSNTITLSADDQLSTEYRAKITLAEIIADPTVDGASITGIRIDLRDDVDVDALGSVSATGSGDVFLGSELDVKLDTVVAGDTVRIKTGKSIINAGGSSVTNVTSSDVILEAADGSIGSASDQIYINLAADAIFTARVSGDIYLTERTDNINVGTLYAQSGGIYLTAESGAIVDGLDHDFANISAATELSLTASAGVGEDGDYLETDLATDATLTIAAGADVYVHEVLGNMNIREVLADGGNVDLRAHLAIKDTEDASGDVVTGLPEADVIGNSITLTSENDAIGISGNDLDINSAYRSAGTVTTSSALNTYLIETAGDLSINTIGTGSDYTAFILGRDNILNGNADANASNVTSGKTRLFAEGDIGASGKRLQTTVGYMEGRSTSGNVWITNTGHLTIGGLDQVNGIVATGTVNIEAHSPITVEKSIITDDDILLYAGEDNNDVAGEEDDLTVKAGVTIQSTAGTVTLRAGDNLMIESGAMVSALGNLLLQGDYENLDAAGTTIHNLGTLSGANITIEGEAGSD
;
A
#
# COMPACT_ATOMS: atom_id res chain seq x y z
N GLU A 1 -48.45 7.40 -8.38
CA GLU A 1 -49.11 6.08 -8.31
C GLU A 1 -49.54 5.81 -6.87
N THR A 2 -50.69 5.18 -6.66
CA THR A 2 -51.25 4.90 -5.33
C THR A 2 -51.38 3.41 -5.02
N SER A 3 -51.20 2.53 -6.01
CA SER A 3 -51.26 1.08 -5.85
C SER A 3 -50.39 0.36 -6.89
N GLY A 4 -49.26 -0.20 -6.45
CA GLY A 4 -48.33 -0.98 -7.29
C GLY A 4 -47.36 -0.11 -8.10
N ASP A 5 -46.55 -0.75 -8.94
CA ASP A 5 -45.44 -0.04 -9.61
C ASP A 5 -45.92 1.03 -10.60
N LEU A 6 -45.21 2.16 -10.62
CA LEU A 6 -45.32 3.16 -11.68
C LEU A 6 -44.29 2.86 -12.76
N ARG A 7 -44.76 2.44 -13.93
CA ARG A 7 -43.95 2.33 -15.15
C ARG A 7 -43.93 3.68 -15.86
N LEU A 8 -42.83 4.41 -15.77
CA LEU A 8 -42.72 5.76 -16.30
C LEU A 8 -42.07 5.73 -17.68
N LYS A 9 -42.81 6.19 -18.70
CA LYS A 9 -42.23 6.40 -20.02
C LYS A 9 -41.60 7.78 -20.17
N GLU A 10 -42.32 8.83 -19.77
CA GLU A 10 -41.86 10.21 -19.97
C GLU A 10 -42.61 11.18 -19.03
N ALA A 11 -41.88 12.14 -18.44
CA ALA A 11 -42.37 13.28 -17.69
C ALA A 11 -41.53 14.53 -17.99
N ILE A 12 -42.07 15.47 -18.77
CA ILE A 12 -41.36 16.69 -19.19
C ILE A 12 -41.98 17.95 -18.58
N SER A 13 -41.14 18.79 -17.98
CA SER A 13 -41.49 20.14 -17.50
C SER A 13 -40.56 21.20 -18.10
N ALA A 14 -41.07 21.94 -19.09
CA ALA A 14 -40.28 22.92 -19.85
C ALA A 14 -39.94 24.22 -19.09
N SER A 15 -40.51 24.47 -17.90
CA SER A 15 -40.31 25.73 -17.18
C SER A 15 -40.40 25.63 -15.65
N GLY A 16 -40.40 24.43 -15.09
CA GLY A 16 -40.55 24.24 -13.65
C GLY A 16 -40.14 22.85 -13.20
N ASP A 17 -40.54 22.51 -11.99
CA ASP A 17 -40.14 21.28 -11.33
C ASP A 17 -40.96 20.07 -11.79
N VAL A 18 -40.44 18.87 -11.55
CA VAL A 18 -41.17 17.59 -11.67
C VAL A 18 -41.21 16.94 -10.30
N TYR A 19 -42.41 16.54 -9.86
CA TYR A 19 -42.62 15.79 -8.61
C TYR A 19 -43.36 14.49 -8.90
N ILE A 20 -42.73 13.36 -8.57
CA ILE A 20 -43.31 12.02 -8.72
C ILE A 20 -43.44 11.37 -7.35
N ASN A 21 -44.65 10.86 -7.06
CA ASN A 21 -44.94 10.12 -5.84
C ASN A 21 -45.58 8.77 -6.18
N VAL A 22 -44.89 7.69 -5.81
CA VAL A 22 -45.32 6.30 -5.89
C VAL A 22 -45.58 5.82 -4.47
N ALA A 23 -46.82 6.00 -4.00
CA ALA A 23 -47.19 5.77 -2.61
C ALA A 23 -47.26 4.28 -2.21
N SER A 24 -47.25 3.38 -3.20
CA SER A 24 -47.20 1.93 -3.04
C SER A 24 -46.53 1.36 -4.28
N GLY A 25 -45.49 0.53 -4.15
CA GLY A 25 -44.69 -0.01 -5.25
C GLY A 25 -43.45 0.81 -5.60
N SER A 26 -42.78 0.42 -6.69
CA SER A 26 -41.54 1.03 -7.20
C SER A 26 -41.80 1.96 -8.40
N LEU A 27 -40.88 2.90 -8.65
CA LEU A 27 -40.80 3.62 -9.92
C LEU A 27 -39.89 2.81 -10.85
N LYS A 28 -40.40 2.41 -12.01
CA LYS A 28 -39.65 1.61 -12.99
C LYS A 28 -39.56 2.36 -14.30
N ASP A 29 -38.43 2.23 -14.97
CA ASP A 29 -38.32 2.65 -16.36
C ASP A 29 -39.32 1.86 -17.23
N ALA A 30 -39.86 2.56 -18.23
CA ALA A 30 -40.63 1.98 -19.31
C ALA A 30 -40.35 2.71 -20.63
N ASN A 31 -39.21 3.39 -20.74
CA ASN A 31 -38.78 4.10 -21.92
C ASN A 31 -37.84 3.23 -22.75
N ASP A 32 -38.45 2.39 -23.57
CA ASP A 32 -37.78 1.51 -24.55
C ASP A 32 -36.99 2.22 -25.67
N SER A 33 -36.72 3.52 -25.57
CA SER A 33 -36.01 4.32 -26.56
C SER A 33 -34.49 4.34 -26.32
N ALA A 34 -33.89 3.15 -26.34
CA ALA A 34 -32.47 2.94 -26.13
C ALA A 34 -31.69 2.89 -27.45
N VAL A 35 -30.50 3.48 -27.48
CA VAL A 35 -29.50 3.26 -28.53
C VAL A 35 -28.23 2.76 -27.87
N ARG A 36 -27.63 1.69 -28.40
CA ARG A 36 -26.35 1.19 -27.92
C ARG A 36 -25.33 2.34 -27.85
N ASP A 37 -24.75 2.53 -26.68
CA ASP A 37 -23.61 3.41 -26.49
C ASP A 37 -22.37 2.68 -26.98
N ASP A 38 -22.04 2.88 -28.26
CA ASP A 38 -20.85 2.26 -28.86
C ASP A 38 -19.56 2.72 -28.13
N ARG A 39 -19.52 3.91 -27.50
CA ARG A 39 -18.36 4.37 -26.74
C ARG A 39 -18.24 3.59 -25.43
N THR A 40 -19.29 3.56 -24.62
CA THR A 40 -19.29 2.84 -23.34
C THR A 40 -19.10 1.34 -23.55
N TYR A 41 -19.68 0.77 -24.62
CA TYR A 41 -19.42 -0.62 -24.99
C TYR A 41 -17.94 -0.86 -25.35
N ASP A 42 -17.34 -0.01 -26.18
CA ASP A 42 -15.93 -0.14 -26.54
C ASP A 42 -15.00 0.11 -25.33
N GLU A 43 -15.38 1.02 -24.42
CA GLU A 43 -14.72 1.24 -23.13
C GLU A 43 -14.83 0.03 -22.21
N LEU A 44 -15.96 -0.68 -22.12
CA LEU A 44 -16.06 -1.89 -21.30
C LEU A 44 -15.34 -3.08 -21.91
N LEU A 45 -15.47 -3.25 -23.23
CA LEU A 45 -14.86 -4.35 -23.95
C LEU A 45 -13.33 -4.28 -23.90
N ASN A 46 -12.79 -3.06 -24.00
CA ASN A 46 -11.35 -2.83 -23.98
C ASN A 46 -10.82 -2.35 -22.62
N GLY A 47 -11.67 -1.90 -21.69
CA GLY A 47 -11.29 -1.18 -20.47
C GLY A 47 -11.07 -2.08 -19.29
N VAL A 48 -12.06 -2.76 -18.70
CA VAL A 48 -11.85 -3.47 -17.40
C VAL A 48 -10.68 -4.47 -17.43
N TRP A 49 -10.55 -5.24 -18.51
CA TRP A 49 -9.42 -6.16 -18.65
C TRP A 49 -8.08 -5.44 -18.91
N SER A 50 -8.12 -4.26 -19.55
CA SER A 50 -6.97 -3.39 -19.85
C SER A 50 -6.65 -2.33 -18.81
N ASP A 51 -7.57 -2.02 -17.90
CA ASP A 51 -7.45 -1.03 -16.83
C ASP A 51 -6.74 -1.73 -15.67
N LEU A 52 -7.15 -2.97 -15.37
CA LEU A 52 -6.45 -3.87 -14.46
C LEU A 52 -5.05 -4.27 -14.98
N GLN A 53 -4.84 -4.28 -16.31
CA GLN A 53 -3.58 -4.64 -16.98
C GLN A 53 -3.00 -6.00 -16.53
N LEU A 54 -3.87 -6.98 -16.22
CA LEU A 54 -3.46 -8.22 -15.57
C LEU A 54 -3.00 -9.32 -16.54
N THR A 55 -3.22 -9.19 -17.85
CA THR A 55 -2.84 -10.22 -18.84
C THR A 55 -1.91 -9.66 -19.93
N ASP A 56 -1.18 -10.54 -20.62
CA ASP A 56 -0.25 -10.18 -21.71
C ASP A 56 -0.94 -9.39 -22.83
N GLY A 57 -2.21 -9.73 -23.14
CA GLY A 57 -3.00 -9.06 -24.17
C GLY A 57 -3.65 -7.74 -23.74
N THR A 58 -3.60 -7.41 -22.45
CA THR A 58 -4.37 -6.31 -21.86
C THR A 58 -3.50 -5.28 -21.13
N GLY A 59 -2.19 -5.27 -21.40
CA GLY A 59 -1.31 -4.21 -20.89
C GLY A 59 -0.45 -4.59 -19.69
N ALA A 60 -0.39 -5.87 -19.29
CA ALA A 60 0.60 -6.31 -18.31
C ALA A 60 2.03 -5.97 -18.74
N GLN A 61 2.30 -6.03 -20.06
CA GLN A 61 3.57 -5.55 -20.60
C GLN A 61 3.77 -4.05 -20.40
N SER A 62 2.72 -3.22 -20.42
CA SER A 62 2.81 -1.80 -20.09
C SER A 62 3.15 -1.59 -18.61
N LYS A 63 2.56 -2.36 -17.68
CA LYS A 63 2.94 -2.34 -16.24
C LYS A 63 4.41 -2.70 -16.05
N ILE A 64 4.87 -3.75 -16.73
CA ILE A 64 6.27 -4.16 -16.71
C ILE A 64 7.14 -3.05 -17.28
N ASP A 65 6.83 -2.53 -18.47
CA ASP A 65 7.61 -1.48 -19.12
C ASP A 65 7.69 -0.22 -18.25
N GLN A 66 6.57 0.20 -17.63
CA GLN A 66 6.53 1.34 -16.72
C GLN A 66 7.35 1.08 -15.45
N THR A 67 7.26 -0.10 -14.86
CA THR A 67 8.08 -0.49 -13.70
C THR A 67 9.57 -0.42 -14.01
N LEU A 68 9.98 -0.89 -15.20
CA LEU A 68 11.38 -0.80 -15.64
C LEU A 68 11.81 0.66 -15.88
N ILE A 69 10.90 1.51 -16.37
CA ILE A 69 11.13 2.95 -16.54
C ILE A 69 11.28 3.64 -15.19
N ASP A 70 10.39 3.36 -14.23
CA ASP A 70 10.39 4.00 -12.91
C ASP A 70 11.62 3.60 -12.11
N TYR A 71 12.00 2.32 -12.15
CA TYR A 71 13.26 1.84 -11.57
C TYR A 71 14.49 2.53 -12.20
N ALA A 72 14.51 2.68 -13.54
CA ALA A 72 15.58 3.42 -14.23
C ALA A 72 15.60 4.89 -13.80
N SER A 73 14.43 5.54 -13.71
CA SER A 73 14.28 6.92 -13.29
C SER A 73 14.82 7.14 -11.88
N ASN A 74 14.58 6.20 -10.95
CA ASN A 74 15.15 6.27 -9.60
C ASN A 74 16.70 6.25 -9.64
N ARG A 75 17.32 5.43 -10.50
CA ARG A 75 18.79 5.43 -10.68
C ARG A 75 19.31 6.71 -11.34
N GLU A 76 18.52 7.31 -12.24
CA GLU A 76 18.84 8.57 -12.90
C GLU A 76 18.77 9.74 -11.89
N GLN A 77 17.81 9.73 -10.96
CA GLN A 77 17.74 10.69 -9.87
C GLN A 77 18.94 10.58 -8.91
N GLU A 78 19.41 9.37 -8.60
CA GLU A 78 20.64 9.17 -7.82
C GLU A 78 21.87 9.75 -8.55
N TYR A 79 21.93 9.60 -9.88
CA TYR A 79 22.97 10.21 -10.71
C TYR A 79 22.89 11.75 -10.71
N GLU A 80 21.69 12.32 -10.73
CA GLU A 80 21.49 13.75 -10.58
C GLU A 80 21.96 14.24 -9.22
N ALA A 81 21.59 13.57 -8.12
CA ALA A 81 22.04 13.90 -6.76
C ALA A 81 23.58 13.89 -6.65
N TYR A 82 24.23 12.88 -7.23
CA TYR A 82 25.70 12.82 -7.31
C TYR A 82 26.29 14.08 -7.95
N TRP A 83 25.73 14.52 -9.08
CA TRP A 83 26.22 15.69 -9.80
C TRP A 83 25.83 17.01 -9.15
N GLN A 84 24.71 17.07 -8.45
CA GLN A 84 24.36 18.21 -7.59
C GLN A 84 25.43 18.42 -6.53
N TYR A 85 25.81 17.38 -5.79
CA TYR A 85 26.90 17.44 -4.81
C TYR A 85 28.26 17.73 -5.46
N ARG A 86 28.59 17.04 -6.55
CA ARG A 86 29.85 17.27 -7.29
C ARG A 86 29.98 18.70 -7.80
N GLY A 87 28.86 19.31 -8.19
CA GLY A 87 28.77 20.69 -8.65
C GLY A 87 29.08 21.74 -7.58
N MET A 88 28.99 21.37 -6.30
CA MET A 88 29.33 22.27 -5.17
C MET A 88 30.85 22.44 -4.98
N GLN A 89 31.67 21.58 -5.59
CA GLN A 89 33.13 21.71 -5.54
C GLN A 89 33.61 22.95 -6.31
N ALA A 90 34.79 23.45 -5.94
CA ALA A 90 35.44 24.53 -6.68
C ALA A 90 35.79 24.13 -8.13
N ASP A 91 36.10 22.85 -8.36
CA ASP A 91 36.31 22.25 -9.68
C ASP A 91 35.55 20.91 -9.73
N SER A 92 34.39 20.90 -10.38
CA SER A 92 33.56 19.69 -10.49
C SER A 92 34.12 18.64 -11.45
N SER A 93 35.11 19.01 -12.29
CA SER A 93 35.73 18.08 -13.25
C SER A 93 36.72 17.10 -12.63
N VAL A 94 37.06 17.27 -11.35
CA VAL A 94 38.01 16.41 -10.62
C VAL A 94 37.38 15.96 -9.31
N TYR A 95 37.47 14.67 -9.01
CA TYR A 95 36.96 14.15 -7.75
C TYR A 95 37.88 14.59 -6.62
N ASP A 96 37.35 15.31 -5.65
CA ASP A 96 38.07 15.58 -4.41
C ASP A 96 37.56 14.61 -3.33
N PRO A 97 38.37 13.60 -2.95
CA PRO A 97 38.01 12.66 -1.89
C PRO A 97 37.96 13.31 -0.49
N ASN A 98 38.32 14.59 -0.35
CA ASN A 98 38.21 15.34 0.90
C ASN A 98 37.12 16.42 0.85
N PHE A 99 36.33 16.47 -0.21
CA PHE A 99 35.25 17.44 -0.31
C PHE A 99 34.16 17.16 0.73
N VAL A 100 33.58 18.22 1.29
CA VAL A 100 32.50 18.15 2.28
C VAL A 100 31.27 18.83 1.68
N VAL A 101 30.15 18.10 1.67
CA VAL A 101 28.86 18.59 1.18
C VAL A 101 28.23 19.47 2.24
N SER A 102 28.45 20.78 2.14
CA SER A 102 27.88 21.77 3.07
C SER A 102 26.43 22.10 2.72
N LEU A 103 25.65 22.55 3.72
CA LEU A 103 24.34 23.16 3.48
C LEU A 103 24.47 24.51 2.75
N SER A 104 23.48 24.83 1.92
CA SER A 104 23.26 26.17 1.39
C SER A 104 22.85 27.15 2.50
N SER A 105 22.86 28.45 2.19
CA SER A 105 22.44 29.48 3.18
C SER A 105 20.95 29.38 3.55
N ASP A 106 20.12 28.91 2.61
CA ASP A 106 18.69 28.78 2.82
C ASP A 106 18.39 27.55 3.68
N GLU A 107 19.01 26.40 3.37
CA GLU A 107 18.95 25.20 4.23
C GLU A 107 19.46 25.50 5.64
N GLN A 108 20.62 26.14 5.79
CA GLN A 108 21.15 26.50 7.11
C GLN A 108 20.14 27.33 7.91
N THR A 109 19.47 28.29 7.25
CA THR A 109 18.45 29.14 7.88
C THR A 109 17.23 28.30 8.27
N TYR A 110 16.79 27.40 7.39
CA TYR A 110 15.71 26.47 7.65
C TYR A 110 16.00 25.64 8.90
N TYR A 111 17.10 24.87 8.93
CA TYR A 111 17.40 23.94 10.03
C TYR A 111 17.53 24.68 11.36
N THR A 112 18.16 25.86 11.35
CA THR A 112 18.25 26.72 12.54
C THR A 112 16.87 27.18 13.04
N ASN A 113 15.95 27.51 12.12
CA ASN A 113 14.57 27.90 12.47
C ASN A 113 13.73 26.71 12.96
N ALA A 114 13.97 25.52 12.42
CA ALA A 114 13.42 24.24 12.88
C ALA A 114 14.03 23.76 14.23
N GLY A 115 14.95 24.54 14.78
CA GLY A 115 15.54 24.31 16.10
C GLY A 115 16.68 23.29 16.13
N TRP A 116 17.24 22.94 14.96
CA TRP A 116 18.41 22.06 14.91
C TRP A 116 19.65 22.74 15.52
N THR A 117 20.42 22.00 16.30
CA THR A 117 21.68 22.50 16.87
C THR A 117 22.83 22.45 15.84
N ASP A 118 23.91 23.19 16.08
CA ASP A 118 25.11 23.13 15.24
C ASP A 118 25.70 21.70 15.15
N GLY A 119 25.54 20.89 16.21
CA GLY A 119 25.97 19.48 16.25
C GLY A 119 25.10 18.58 15.38
N GLU A 120 23.77 18.75 15.44
CA GLU A 120 22.82 18.05 14.59
C GLU A 120 23.05 18.39 13.11
N ILE A 121 23.22 19.69 12.80
CA ILE A 121 23.51 20.15 11.43
C ILE A 121 24.84 19.58 10.92
N GLN A 122 25.89 19.54 11.77
CA GLN A 122 27.16 18.93 11.39
C GLN A 122 26.99 17.42 11.15
N THR A 123 26.12 16.75 11.90
CA THR A 123 25.80 15.32 11.71
C THR A 123 25.15 15.08 10.34
N LEU A 124 24.20 15.92 9.94
CA LEU A 124 23.60 15.90 8.59
C LEU A 124 24.64 16.14 7.49
N VAL A 125 25.50 17.14 7.65
CA VAL A 125 26.60 17.42 6.71
C VAL A 125 27.54 16.22 6.57
N ASN A 126 27.83 15.53 7.68
CA ASN A 126 28.64 14.30 7.64
C ASN A 126 27.93 13.22 6.83
N LYS A 127 26.63 12.98 7.09
CA LYS A 127 25.84 11.98 6.33
C LYS A 127 25.81 12.26 4.83
N ARG A 128 25.44 13.48 4.42
CA ARG A 128 25.41 13.89 3.01
C ARG A 128 26.78 13.78 2.33
N THR A 129 27.85 14.10 3.05
CA THR A 129 29.22 13.95 2.53
C THR A 129 29.55 12.49 2.25
N GLU A 130 29.17 11.60 3.15
CA GLU A 130 29.43 10.16 3.04
C GLU A 130 28.62 9.53 1.91
N GLU A 131 27.37 9.94 1.74
CA GLU A 131 26.53 9.57 0.59
C GLU A 131 27.11 10.03 -0.73
N TYR A 132 27.57 11.28 -0.84
CA TYR A 132 28.25 11.78 -2.03
C TYR A 132 29.46 10.90 -2.42
N HIS A 133 30.25 10.48 -1.44
CA HIS A 133 31.39 9.58 -1.69
C HIS A 133 30.94 8.19 -2.12
N SER A 134 29.83 7.66 -1.56
CA SER A 134 29.21 6.40 -2.00
C SER A 134 28.73 6.49 -3.45
N LEU A 135 28.00 7.57 -3.78
CA LEU A 135 27.54 7.86 -5.14
C LEU A 135 28.70 8.00 -6.13
N HIS A 136 29.85 8.54 -5.72
CA HIS A 136 31.04 8.57 -6.57
C HIS A 136 31.51 7.15 -6.95
N GLY A 137 31.48 6.20 -6.03
CA GLY A 137 31.80 4.80 -6.30
C GLY A 137 30.87 4.19 -7.37
N GLN A 138 29.60 4.56 -7.35
CA GLN A 138 28.59 4.08 -8.30
C GLN A 138 28.65 4.80 -9.66
N TYR A 139 28.69 6.13 -9.65
CA TYR A 139 28.50 6.97 -10.84
C TYR A 139 29.76 7.62 -11.40
N GLY A 140 30.85 7.69 -10.63
CA GLY A 140 32.09 8.33 -11.05
C GLY A 140 32.73 7.68 -12.29
N SER A 141 32.44 6.41 -12.56
CA SER A 141 32.95 5.69 -13.73
C SER A 141 32.31 6.11 -15.06
N TYR A 142 31.15 6.79 -15.05
CA TYR A 142 30.47 7.25 -16.26
C TYR A 142 31.13 8.50 -16.89
N GLY A 143 31.94 9.24 -16.12
CA GLY A 143 32.74 10.34 -16.65
C GLY A 143 32.98 11.48 -15.64
N ASP A 144 33.74 12.47 -16.09
CA ASP A 144 34.16 13.65 -15.30
C ASP A 144 33.31 14.91 -15.58
N SER A 145 32.15 14.77 -16.22
CA SER A 145 31.22 15.87 -16.44
C SER A 145 29.76 15.40 -16.43
N TYR A 146 28.86 16.24 -15.88
CA TYR A 146 27.42 16.00 -15.94
C TYR A 146 26.93 15.79 -17.37
N ASN A 147 26.09 14.77 -17.55
CA ASN A 147 25.40 14.44 -18.79
C ASN A 147 23.90 14.58 -18.53
N ASP A 148 23.30 15.63 -19.09
CA ASP A 148 21.85 15.92 -18.96
C ASP A 148 20.95 14.89 -19.66
N SER A 149 21.54 14.05 -20.50
CA SER A 149 20.88 12.98 -21.26
C SER A 149 21.35 11.60 -20.79
N PHE A 150 21.81 11.49 -19.54
CA PHE A 150 22.13 10.20 -18.92
C PHE A 150 20.87 9.34 -18.88
N THR A 151 21.02 8.06 -19.19
CA THR A 151 19.94 7.08 -19.09
C THR A 151 20.48 5.83 -18.44
N TYR A 152 19.76 5.28 -17.47
CA TYR A 152 20.15 4.06 -16.80
C TYR A 152 19.76 2.84 -17.66
N THR A 153 20.71 1.93 -17.87
CA THR A 153 20.43 0.67 -18.58
C THR A 153 20.43 -0.47 -17.59
N LEU A 154 19.25 -1.04 -17.34
CA LEU A 154 19.10 -2.20 -16.48
C LEU A 154 19.89 -3.40 -17.01
N SER A 155 20.56 -4.09 -16.09
CA SER A 155 21.12 -5.41 -16.32
C SER A 155 20.01 -6.45 -16.57
N ASP A 156 20.39 -7.60 -17.14
CA ASP A 156 19.44 -8.69 -17.38
C ASP A 156 18.87 -9.23 -16.06
N ALA A 157 19.67 -9.28 -14.99
CA ALA A 157 19.22 -9.73 -13.68
C ALA A 157 18.18 -8.77 -13.04
N GLU A 158 18.40 -7.46 -13.13
CA GLU A 158 17.42 -6.47 -12.65
C GLU A 158 16.10 -6.59 -13.44
N ARG A 159 16.19 -6.67 -14.78
CA ARG A 159 15.00 -6.83 -15.63
C ARG A 159 14.22 -8.10 -15.31
N ASP A 160 14.91 -9.23 -15.17
CA ASP A 160 14.28 -10.52 -14.87
C ASP A 160 13.61 -10.50 -13.49
N SER A 161 14.25 -9.89 -12.48
CA SER A 161 13.69 -9.75 -11.13
C SER A 161 12.43 -8.89 -11.11
N LEU A 162 12.48 -7.69 -11.71
CA LEU A 162 11.35 -6.75 -11.79
C LEU A 162 10.19 -7.28 -12.66
N THR A 163 10.51 -8.07 -13.70
CA THR A 163 9.46 -8.73 -14.49
C THR A 163 8.79 -9.84 -13.68
N ALA A 164 9.54 -10.54 -12.82
CA ALA A 164 9.03 -11.63 -12.00
C ALA A 164 8.23 -11.17 -10.79
N SER A 165 8.39 -9.92 -10.33
CA SER A 165 7.57 -9.34 -9.25
C SER A 165 6.13 -9.05 -9.70
N ILE A 166 5.90 -8.89 -11.01
CA ILE A 166 4.58 -8.61 -11.57
C ILE A 166 3.95 -9.92 -12.06
N LYS A 167 2.83 -10.30 -11.44
CA LYS A 167 2.06 -11.48 -11.88
C LYS A 167 1.29 -11.14 -13.16
N VAL A 168 1.68 -11.79 -14.26
CA VAL A 168 0.87 -11.86 -15.49
C VAL A 168 -0.08 -13.06 -15.38
N TRP A 169 -1.36 -12.76 -15.36
CA TRP A 169 -2.45 -13.73 -15.27
C TRP A 169 -2.86 -14.20 -16.67
N THR A 170 -3.27 -15.46 -16.76
CA THR A 170 -4.01 -16.00 -17.91
C THR A 170 -5.49 -15.67 -17.80
N GLU A 171 -6.21 -15.65 -18.93
CA GLU A 171 -7.66 -15.42 -18.94
C GLU A 171 -8.40 -16.43 -18.05
N ASP A 172 -7.99 -17.71 -18.07
CA ASP A 172 -8.54 -18.76 -17.20
C ASP A 172 -8.26 -18.50 -15.70
N GLU A 173 -7.06 -18.04 -15.32
CA GLU A 173 -6.77 -17.68 -13.92
C GLU A 173 -7.59 -16.46 -13.48
N LEU A 174 -7.73 -15.46 -14.36
CA LEU A 174 -8.47 -14.24 -14.06
C LEU A 174 -9.97 -14.54 -13.88
N LEU A 175 -10.56 -15.44 -14.68
CA LEU A 175 -11.92 -15.96 -14.50
C LEU A 175 -12.15 -16.65 -13.14
N ASN A 176 -11.13 -17.34 -12.62
CA ASN A 176 -11.18 -17.91 -11.27
C ASN A 176 -11.04 -16.83 -10.19
N LEU A 177 -10.34 -15.72 -10.46
CA LEU A 177 -10.24 -14.57 -9.57
C LEU A 177 -11.48 -13.66 -9.56
N PHE A 178 -12.16 -13.51 -10.70
CA PHE A 178 -13.49 -12.91 -10.76
C PHE A 178 -14.40 -13.60 -9.75
N SER A 179 -14.31 -14.94 -9.73
CA SER A 179 -14.98 -15.74 -8.73
C SER A 179 -14.58 -15.36 -7.31
N ALA A 180 -13.31 -15.10 -7.02
CA ALA A 180 -12.83 -14.68 -5.72
C ALA A 180 -13.09 -13.21 -5.31
N GLY A 181 -13.84 -12.42 -6.10
CA GLY A 181 -14.18 -11.04 -5.75
C GLY A 181 -13.32 -9.96 -6.40
N LEU A 182 -12.42 -10.33 -7.32
CA LEU A 182 -11.67 -9.40 -8.17
C LEU A 182 -12.57 -8.83 -9.28
N ILE A 183 -13.62 -8.11 -8.91
CA ILE A 183 -14.28 -7.25 -9.88
C ILE A 183 -13.83 -5.84 -9.52
N GLU A 184 -13.07 -5.20 -10.41
CA GLU A 184 -13.19 -3.76 -10.57
C GLU A 184 -14.26 -3.50 -11.64
N PRO A 185 -15.55 -3.35 -11.28
CA PRO A 185 -16.53 -2.76 -12.18
C PRO A 185 -16.47 -1.23 -11.96
N ILE A 186 -16.73 -0.38 -12.95
CA ILE A 186 -18.01 -0.26 -13.64
C ILE A 186 -17.88 0.54 -14.94
N THR A 187 -18.70 0.21 -15.93
CA THR A 187 -19.73 1.12 -16.49
C THR A 187 -20.98 0.27 -16.75
N ASP A 188 -22.15 0.90 -16.87
CA ASP A 188 -23.51 0.33 -17.05
C ASP A 188 -23.70 -1.18 -17.40
N THR A 189 -24.49 -1.92 -16.58
CA THR A 189 -24.98 -3.28 -16.95
C THR A 189 -25.83 -3.27 -18.22
N GLN A 190 -26.24 -2.08 -18.67
CA GLN A 190 -26.85 -1.85 -19.97
C GLN A 190 -26.01 -0.89 -20.80
N THR A 191 -25.35 -1.36 -21.86
CA THR A 191 -24.52 -0.49 -22.71
C THR A 191 -25.35 0.38 -23.66
N SER A 192 -26.46 0.98 -23.22
CA SER A 192 -27.36 1.76 -24.05
C SER A 192 -27.65 3.12 -23.46
N VAL A 193 -27.47 4.17 -24.28
CA VAL A 193 -27.98 5.50 -23.99
C VAL A 193 -29.49 5.50 -24.20
N GLU A 194 -30.23 5.68 -23.12
CA GLU A 194 -31.68 5.87 -23.15
C GLU A 194 -32.04 7.37 -23.18
N GLN A 195 -33.29 7.67 -23.55
CA GLN A 195 -33.78 9.04 -23.43
C GLN A 195 -34.30 9.27 -22.02
N ALA A 196 -34.05 10.46 -21.46
CA ALA A 196 -34.49 10.80 -20.12
C ALA A 196 -35.98 10.50 -19.87
N ASN A 197 -36.27 9.70 -18.84
CA ASN A 197 -37.63 9.51 -18.34
C ASN A 197 -38.20 10.81 -17.82
N ILE A 198 -37.36 11.60 -17.15
CA ILE A 198 -37.76 12.83 -16.49
C ILE A 198 -36.88 13.96 -17.02
N SER A 199 -37.50 14.98 -17.62
CA SER A 199 -36.79 16.18 -18.05
C SER A 199 -37.42 17.42 -17.40
N ALA A 200 -36.63 18.22 -16.68
CA ALA A 200 -37.13 19.39 -15.97
C ALA A 200 -36.18 20.60 -16.09
N ALA A 201 -36.75 21.76 -16.40
CA ALA A 201 -36.03 23.04 -16.31
C ALA A 201 -35.80 23.47 -14.84
N GLY A 202 -36.57 22.92 -13.90
CA GLY A 202 -36.43 23.11 -12.45
C GLY A 202 -35.88 21.88 -11.75
N ALA A 203 -36.27 21.69 -10.49
CA ALA A 203 -35.88 20.54 -9.68
C ALA A 203 -36.68 19.28 -10.02
N VAL A 204 -36.10 18.11 -9.76
CA VAL A 204 -36.75 16.80 -9.84
C VAL A 204 -36.80 16.19 -8.44
N THR A 205 -37.99 15.76 -8.03
CA THR A 205 -38.18 15.04 -6.77
C THR A 205 -38.97 13.76 -7.00
N ILE A 206 -38.36 12.63 -6.66
CA ILE A 206 -38.94 11.30 -6.75
C ILE A 206 -39.12 10.74 -5.34
N VAL A 207 -40.32 10.28 -5.02
CA VAL A 207 -40.60 9.55 -3.77
C VAL A 207 -41.29 8.25 -4.13
N ALA A 208 -40.61 7.13 -3.92
CA ALA A 208 -41.15 5.79 -4.10
C ALA A 208 -41.18 5.04 -2.76
N SER A 209 -42.26 4.31 -2.53
CA SER A 209 -42.37 3.45 -1.34
C SER A 209 -41.57 2.14 -1.46
N GLY A 210 -41.17 1.78 -2.69
CA GLY A 210 -40.25 0.69 -3.00
C GLY A 210 -38.97 1.28 -3.60
N SER A 211 -38.47 0.71 -4.70
CA SER A 211 -37.26 1.17 -5.38
C SER A 211 -37.53 2.27 -6.42
N VAL A 212 -36.47 2.97 -6.84
CA VAL A 212 -36.41 3.76 -8.07
C VAL A 212 -35.45 3.04 -9.03
N GLY A 213 -35.92 2.68 -10.21
CA GLY A 213 -35.26 1.73 -11.10
C GLY A 213 -35.69 0.28 -10.82
N SER A 214 -35.10 -0.67 -11.54
CA SER A 214 -35.35 -2.10 -11.34
C SER A 214 -34.17 -3.01 -11.70
N ALA A 215 -34.14 -4.22 -11.15
CA ALA A 215 -33.25 -5.30 -11.57
C ALA A 215 -33.93 -6.19 -12.65
N THR A 216 -34.34 -5.62 -13.78
CA THR A 216 -35.08 -6.40 -14.79
C THR A 216 -34.16 -7.03 -15.83
N GLY A 217 -33.72 -8.25 -15.56
CA GLY A 217 -33.01 -9.07 -16.53
C GLY A 217 -31.81 -9.77 -15.92
N SER A 218 -31.27 -10.77 -16.62
CA SER A 218 -30.01 -11.38 -16.23
C SER A 218 -29.30 -12.02 -17.40
N GLN A 219 -27.98 -11.97 -17.39
CA GLN A 219 -27.13 -12.72 -18.28
C GLN A 219 -26.53 -13.91 -17.54
N VAL A 220 -26.42 -15.05 -18.22
CA VAL A 220 -25.74 -16.23 -17.70
C VAL A 220 -24.59 -16.54 -18.63
N ILE A 221 -23.41 -16.68 -18.05
CA ILE A 221 -22.16 -17.09 -18.68
C ILE A 221 -21.93 -18.54 -18.32
N ASP A 222 -21.83 -19.40 -19.32
CA ASP A 222 -21.60 -20.84 -19.14
C ASP A 222 -20.10 -21.14 -19.02
N LEU A 223 -19.68 -21.66 -17.87
CA LEU A 223 -18.30 -22.02 -17.56
C LEU A 223 -18.06 -23.55 -17.59
N SER A 224 -19.05 -24.36 -17.98
CA SER A 224 -18.97 -25.82 -17.92
C SER A 224 -18.03 -26.46 -18.96
N GLY A 225 -17.45 -25.65 -19.86
CA GLY A 225 -16.52 -26.10 -20.90
C GLY A 225 -15.11 -26.41 -20.38
N PRO A 226 -14.34 -27.29 -21.07
CA PRO A 226 -12.96 -27.60 -20.69
C PRO A 226 -11.94 -26.47 -20.95
N THR A 227 -12.35 -25.44 -21.69
CA THR A 227 -11.67 -24.17 -21.92
C THR A 227 -12.78 -23.12 -22.02
N VAL A 228 -12.75 -22.10 -21.17
CA VAL A 228 -13.73 -21.01 -21.18
C VAL A 228 -13.25 -19.97 -22.20
N SER A 229 -14.13 -19.51 -23.08
CA SER A 229 -13.86 -18.40 -23.98
C SER A 229 -15.08 -17.51 -23.96
N LEU A 230 -14.95 -16.35 -23.33
CA LEU A 230 -16.02 -15.36 -23.26
C LEU A 230 -16.20 -14.69 -24.61
N THR A 231 -17.45 -14.46 -25.00
CA THR A 231 -17.81 -13.54 -26.07
C THR A 231 -17.57 -12.09 -25.61
N ASP A 232 -17.43 -11.17 -26.57
CA ASP A 232 -17.29 -9.73 -26.26
C ASP A 232 -18.44 -9.23 -25.37
N ASP A 233 -19.67 -9.67 -25.62
CA ASP A 233 -20.84 -9.32 -24.80
C ASP A 233 -20.78 -9.92 -23.38
N GLU A 234 -20.19 -11.11 -23.19
CA GLU A 234 -19.99 -11.70 -21.86
C GLU A 234 -18.86 -11.01 -21.09
N ARG A 235 -17.80 -10.56 -21.78
CA ARG A 235 -16.75 -9.74 -21.17
C ARG A 235 -17.28 -8.39 -20.73
N VAL A 236 -18.05 -7.73 -21.60
CA VAL A 236 -18.72 -6.45 -21.30
C VAL A 236 -19.68 -6.61 -20.13
N ALA A 237 -20.49 -7.68 -20.10
CA ALA A 237 -21.40 -7.91 -18.98
C ALA A 237 -20.66 -8.11 -17.65
N LEU A 238 -19.56 -8.88 -17.63
CA LEU A 238 -18.73 -9.04 -16.42
C LEU A 238 -18.07 -7.74 -15.99
N ALA A 239 -17.54 -6.99 -16.95
CA ALA A 239 -16.92 -5.68 -16.74
C ALA A 239 -17.90 -4.64 -16.18
N ALA A 240 -19.17 -4.78 -16.55
CA ALA A 240 -20.24 -3.88 -16.13
C ALA A 240 -20.93 -4.27 -14.82
N ALA A 241 -20.79 -5.54 -14.42
CA ALA A 241 -21.50 -6.11 -13.29
C ALA A 241 -20.87 -5.69 -11.97
N GLU A 242 -21.67 -5.15 -11.06
CA GLU A 242 -21.25 -5.00 -9.67
C GLU A 242 -21.14 -6.34 -8.96
N ARG A 243 -20.34 -6.42 -7.91
CA ARG A 243 -20.20 -7.66 -7.11
C ARG A 243 -21.56 -8.19 -6.63
N THR A 244 -22.43 -7.30 -6.16
CA THR A 244 -23.79 -7.67 -5.71
C THR A 244 -24.70 -8.10 -6.86
N ASP A 245 -24.35 -7.75 -8.10
CA ASP A 245 -25.05 -8.19 -9.31
C ASP A 245 -24.52 -9.54 -9.84
N VAL A 246 -23.44 -10.09 -9.27
CA VAL A 246 -22.86 -11.37 -9.68
C VAL A 246 -23.21 -12.51 -8.72
N ALA A 247 -23.63 -13.66 -9.26
CA ALA A 247 -23.81 -14.90 -8.52
C ALA A 247 -23.11 -16.07 -9.22
N TYR A 248 -22.44 -16.90 -8.41
CA TYR A 248 -21.73 -18.09 -8.88
C TYR A 248 -22.64 -19.30 -8.83
N LEU A 249 -22.73 -20.01 -9.95
CA LEU A 249 -23.62 -21.15 -10.10
C LEU A 249 -22.83 -22.46 -9.96
N ALA A 250 -23.46 -23.44 -9.30
CA ALA A 250 -23.01 -24.83 -9.29
C ALA A 250 -24.01 -25.72 -10.06
N GLY A 251 -23.47 -26.68 -10.80
CA GLY A 251 -24.24 -27.64 -11.58
C GLY A 251 -24.98 -27.04 -12.78
N ASP A 252 -25.90 -27.81 -13.35
CA ASP A 252 -26.69 -27.40 -14.51
C ASP A 252 -27.89 -26.54 -14.09
N ILE A 253 -28.20 -25.49 -14.85
CA ILE A 253 -29.43 -24.70 -14.65
C ILE A 253 -30.66 -25.55 -14.98
N ALA A 254 -31.51 -25.79 -13.99
CA ALA A 254 -32.70 -26.62 -14.14
C ALA A 254 -33.93 -25.78 -14.55
N SER A 255 -34.52 -26.09 -15.70
CA SER A 255 -35.84 -25.58 -16.09
C SER A 255 -36.96 -26.45 -15.55
N ALA A 256 -37.97 -25.84 -14.91
CA ALA A 256 -39.10 -26.57 -14.33
C ALA A 256 -40.43 -25.83 -14.43
N LYS A 257 -41.53 -26.59 -14.39
CA LYS A 257 -42.86 -26.06 -14.14
C LYS A 257 -43.34 -26.45 -12.74
N VAL A 258 -43.54 -25.48 -11.87
CA VAL A 258 -43.76 -25.72 -10.43
C VAL A 258 -45.04 -25.08 -9.90
N ASN A 259 -45.44 -25.51 -8.71
CA ASN A 259 -46.28 -24.73 -7.81
C ASN A 259 -45.43 -24.32 -6.61
N PHE A 260 -45.46 -23.04 -6.28
CA PHE A 260 -44.98 -22.49 -5.03
C PHE A 260 -46.12 -22.54 -4.01
N LEU A 261 -45.87 -23.13 -2.84
CA LEU A 261 -46.87 -23.28 -1.79
C LEU A 261 -46.36 -22.65 -0.50
N ASN A 262 -47.01 -21.56 -0.08
CA ASN A 262 -46.86 -21.01 1.26
C ASN A 262 -47.69 -21.87 2.23
N ASN A 263 -47.04 -22.54 3.17
CA ASN A 263 -47.66 -23.46 4.10
C ASN A 263 -47.93 -22.82 5.48
N GLY A 264 -47.80 -21.49 5.60
CA GLY A 264 -48.08 -20.73 6.80
C GLY A 264 -47.06 -20.98 7.91
N ASN A 265 -47.38 -21.87 8.85
CA ASN A 265 -46.51 -22.18 10.00
C ASN A 265 -45.63 -23.42 9.76
N SER A 266 -45.61 -23.96 8.55
CA SER A 266 -44.76 -25.08 8.14
C SER A 266 -43.89 -24.62 6.98
N ALA A 267 -42.75 -25.28 6.77
CA ALA A 267 -41.83 -24.96 5.69
C ALA A 267 -42.53 -24.90 4.33
N ASP A 268 -42.17 -23.90 3.54
CA ASP A 268 -42.73 -23.69 2.21
C ASP A 268 -42.14 -24.68 1.21
N THR A 269 -42.88 -24.95 0.13
CA THR A 269 -42.51 -26.03 -0.80
C THR A 269 -42.62 -25.62 -2.26
N ILE A 270 -41.67 -26.12 -3.06
CA ILE A 270 -41.64 -26.01 -4.51
C ILE A 270 -41.94 -27.39 -5.10
N VAL A 271 -43.12 -27.54 -5.72
CA VAL A 271 -43.61 -28.84 -6.20
C VAL A 271 -43.65 -28.86 -7.72
N ARG A 272 -42.90 -29.78 -8.36
CA ARG A 272 -42.93 -29.96 -9.82
C ARG A 272 -44.28 -30.47 -10.32
N THR A 273 -44.65 -29.98 -11.49
CA THR A 273 -45.90 -30.31 -12.20
C THR A 273 -45.67 -30.76 -13.64
N ASP A 274 -44.41 -30.81 -14.09
CA ASP A 274 -43.99 -31.22 -15.43
C ASP A 274 -43.56 -32.69 -15.55
N GLY A 275 -43.37 -33.38 -14.42
CA GLY A 275 -42.91 -34.77 -14.38
C GLY A 275 -41.38 -34.95 -14.36
N GLY A 276 -40.60 -33.87 -14.17
CA GLY A 276 -39.15 -33.94 -13.92
C GLY A 276 -38.79 -34.44 -12.53
N ASN A 277 -37.48 -34.49 -12.21
CA ASN A 277 -36.98 -35.03 -10.95
C ASN A 277 -35.83 -34.19 -10.34
N TRP A 278 -36.08 -33.54 -9.19
CA TRP A 278 -35.08 -32.69 -8.53
C TRP A 278 -33.78 -33.40 -8.18
N LEU A 279 -33.86 -34.68 -7.78
CA LEU A 279 -32.68 -35.46 -7.41
C LEU A 279 -31.80 -35.81 -8.61
N THR A 280 -32.39 -35.98 -9.80
CA THR A 280 -31.59 -36.21 -11.02
C THR A 280 -31.00 -34.93 -11.57
N ASP A 281 -31.62 -33.80 -11.22
CA ASP A 281 -31.16 -32.47 -11.61
C ASP A 281 -30.11 -31.92 -10.62
N GLY A 282 -29.66 -32.75 -9.67
CA GLY A 282 -28.53 -32.47 -8.78
C GLY A 282 -28.87 -31.90 -7.41
N PHE A 283 -30.13 -31.49 -7.17
CA PHE A 283 -30.50 -30.83 -5.92
C PHE A 283 -30.46 -31.77 -4.71
N GLN A 284 -29.89 -31.30 -3.60
CA GLN A 284 -29.79 -31.98 -2.31
C GLN A 284 -30.15 -31.05 -1.14
N ALA A 285 -30.37 -31.62 0.03
CA ALA A 285 -30.55 -30.83 1.26
C ALA A 285 -29.27 -30.06 1.61
N GLY A 286 -29.43 -28.84 2.10
CA GLY A 286 -28.35 -27.91 2.44
C GLY A 286 -27.90 -27.00 1.29
N MET A 287 -28.36 -27.23 0.06
CA MET A 287 -28.03 -26.34 -1.06
C MET A 287 -28.76 -25.00 -0.93
N THR A 288 -28.04 -23.93 -1.24
CA THR A 288 -28.60 -22.60 -1.46
C THR A 288 -29.00 -22.50 -2.93
N ILE A 289 -30.22 -22.04 -3.21
CA ILE A 289 -30.76 -21.95 -4.57
C ILE A 289 -31.31 -20.57 -4.87
N GLN A 290 -31.23 -20.21 -6.14
CA GLN A 290 -31.91 -19.04 -6.70
C GLN A 290 -32.90 -19.49 -7.76
N ILE A 291 -34.03 -18.77 -7.82
CA ILE A 291 -35.13 -19.00 -8.73
C ILE A 291 -35.14 -17.83 -9.71
N PHE A 292 -34.97 -18.17 -10.99
CA PHE A 292 -34.91 -17.20 -12.06
C PHE A 292 -36.22 -17.16 -12.84
N GLY A 293 -36.41 -16.05 -13.56
CA GLY A 293 -37.53 -15.80 -14.46
C GLY A 293 -38.47 -14.72 -13.94
N THR A 294 -39.71 -14.74 -14.41
CA THR A 294 -40.71 -13.71 -14.08
C THR A 294 -41.78 -14.22 -13.12
N ALA A 295 -41.49 -15.28 -12.37
CA ALA A 295 -42.39 -15.81 -11.35
C ALA A 295 -42.43 -14.84 -10.17
N ASP A 296 -43.52 -14.83 -9.40
CA ASP A 296 -43.64 -13.95 -8.22
C ASP A 296 -42.62 -14.30 -7.12
N ASN A 297 -42.05 -15.50 -7.19
CA ASN A 297 -41.00 -16.01 -6.30
C ASN A 297 -39.61 -16.03 -6.94
N ALA A 298 -39.46 -15.41 -8.12
CA ALA A 298 -38.11 -15.13 -8.61
C ALA A 298 -37.45 -14.14 -7.65
N ASN A 299 -36.17 -14.36 -7.38
CA ASN A 299 -35.41 -13.63 -6.36
C ASN A 299 -34.12 -13.06 -6.95
N ASP A 300 -33.78 -11.85 -6.52
CA ASP A 300 -32.58 -11.14 -6.93
C ASP A 300 -31.35 -11.73 -6.23
N ASN A 301 -30.15 -11.41 -6.72
CA ASN A 301 -28.91 -11.80 -6.05
C ASN A 301 -28.88 -11.29 -4.59
N GLY A 302 -28.34 -12.13 -3.69
CA GLY A 302 -28.33 -11.86 -2.24
C GLY A 302 -29.58 -12.32 -1.49
N GLN A 303 -30.67 -12.68 -2.18
CA GLN A 303 -31.93 -13.14 -1.56
C GLN A 303 -32.19 -14.62 -1.83
N PHE A 304 -31.29 -15.51 -1.45
CA PHE A 304 -31.37 -16.94 -1.80
C PHE A 304 -32.27 -17.77 -0.88
N PHE A 305 -32.74 -18.92 -1.36
CA PHE A 305 -33.47 -19.91 -0.56
C PHE A 305 -32.59 -21.08 -0.17
N THR A 306 -32.79 -21.67 1.01
CA THR A 306 -32.06 -22.88 1.44
C THR A 306 -32.95 -24.12 1.37
N ILE A 307 -32.46 -25.21 0.76
CA ILE A 307 -33.17 -26.49 0.72
C ILE A 307 -33.03 -27.21 2.06
N ASP A 308 -34.10 -27.35 2.84
CA ASP A 308 -34.12 -28.20 4.04
C ASP A 308 -34.18 -29.69 3.67
N SER A 309 -35.03 -30.04 2.71
CA SER A 309 -35.13 -31.41 2.21
C SER A 309 -35.64 -31.46 0.78
N VAL A 310 -35.24 -32.50 0.04
CA VAL A 310 -35.64 -32.70 -1.34
C VAL A 310 -36.05 -34.15 -1.59
N SER A 311 -37.11 -34.29 -2.38
CA SER A 311 -37.59 -35.55 -2.96
C SER A 311 -37.60 -35.41 -4.47
N SER A 312 -38.00 -36.47 -5.20
CA SER A 312 -38.02 -36.38 -6.66
C SER A 312 -38.89 -35.24 -7.19
N ASN A 313 -40.00 -34.90 -6.54
CA ASN A 313 -40.94 -33.89 -7.06
C ASN A 313 -41.10 -32.65 -6.18
N THR A 314 -40.60 -32.66 -4.94
CA THR A 314 -40.79 -31.56 -3.99
C THR A 314 -39.46 -31.15 -3.37
N ILE A 315 -39.16 -29.86 -3.44
CA ILE A 315 -38.18 -29.17 -2.58
C ILE A 315 -38.96 -28.57 -1.41
N THR A 316 -38.46 -28.76 -0.20
CA THR A 316 -38.92 -28.11 1.04
C THR A 316 -37.84 -27.12 1.45
N LEU A 317 -38.21 -25.86 1.63
CA LEU A 317 -37.28 -24.80 2.01
C LEU A 317 -37.03 -24.78 3.54
N SER A 318 -36.04 -24.01 3.98
CA SER A 318 -35.83 -23.77 5.40
C SER A 318 -37.03 -23.07 6.04
N ALA A 319 -37.11 -23.08 7.37
CA ALA A 319 -38.21 -22.43 8.09
C ALA A 319 -38.16 -20.89 8.03
N ASP A 320 -36.99 -20.32 7.70
CA ASP A 320 -36.77 -18.88 7.62
C ASP A 320 -37.13 -18.33 6.22
N ASP A 321 -37.15 -19.19 5.21
CA ASP A 321 -37.52 -18.86 3.84
C ASP A 321 -39.05 -18.79 3.65
N GLN A 322 -39.53 -17.75 2.95
CA GLN A 322 -40.95 -17.61 2.63
C GLN A 322 -41.20 -17.46 1.13
N LEU A 323 -42.19 -18.21 0.65
CA LEU A 323 -42.70 -18.13 -0.71
C LEU A 323 -44.07 -17.45 -0.72
N SER A 324 -44.38 -16.77 -1.82
CA SER A 324 -45.74 -16.45 -2.21
C SER A 324 -46.37 -17.64 -2.93
N THR A 325 -47.63 -17.96 -2.63
CA THR A 325 -48.31 -19.08 -3.30
C THR A 325 -48.60 -18.73 -4.77
N GLU A 326 -48.01 -19.50 -5.68
CA GLU A 326 -48.15 -19.34 -7.13
C GLU A 326 -48.29 -20.72 -7.80
N TYR A 327 -49.15 -20.84 -8.80
CA TYR A 327 -49.41 -22.12 -9.47
C TYR A 327 -48.92 -22.12 -10.90
N ARG A 328 -48.35 -23.26 -11.33
CA ARG A 328 -47.95 -23.54 -12.71
C ARG A 328 -46.91 -22.55 -13.26
N ALA A 329 -46.12 -21.96 -12.36
CA ALA A 329 -45.01 -21.08 -12.67
C ALA A 329 -43.98 -21.82 -13.54
N LYS A 330 -43.47 -21.15 -14.58
CA LYS A 330 -42.30 -21.63 -15.31
C LYS A 330 -41.10 -20.93 -14.73
N ILE A 331 -40.14 -21.70 -14.25
CA ILE A 331 -38.94 -21.19 -13.61
C ILE A 331 -37.71 -21.85 -14.21
N THR A 332 -36.59 -21.18 -14.05
CA THR A 332 -35.27 -21.80 -14.01
C THR A 332 -34.74 -21.66 -12.59
N LEU A 333 -33.88 -22.58 -12.14
CA LEU A 333 -33.20 -22.47 -10.85
C LEU A 333 -31.85 -23.16 -10.90
N ALA A 334 -30.93 -22.71 -10.07
CA ALA A 334 -29.62 -23.32 -9.91
C ALA A 334 -29.19 -23.26 -8.43
N GLU A 335 -28.20 -24.10 -8.10
CA GLU A 335 -27.45 -23.96 -6.85
C GLU A 335 -26.54 -22.74 -6.94
N ILE A 336 -26.46 -21.98 -5.84
CA ILE A 336 -25.60 -20.84 -5.68
C ILE A 336 -24.41 -21.21 -4.81
N ILE A 337 -23.22 -20.88 -5.27
CA ILE A 337 -22.00 -20.91 -4.48
C ILE A 337 -21.92 -19.57 -3.74
N ALA A 338 -22.20 -19.60 -2.43
CA ALA A 338 -22.19 -18.40 -1.60
C ALA A 338 -20.78 -17.83 -1.40
N ASP A 339 -19.79 -18.73 -1.29
CA ASP A 339 -18.37 -18.37 -1.23
C ASP A 339 -17.61 -19.16 -2.31
N PRO A 340 -17.31 -18.53 -3.45
CA PRO A 340 -16.55 -19.13 -4.55
C PRO A 340 -15.06 -19.33 -4.26
N THR A 341 -14.52 -18.77 -3.17
CA THR A 341 -13.09 -18.85 -2.82
C THR A 341 -12.71 -20.17 -2.14
N VAL A 342 -13.70 -20.92 -1.64
CA VAL A 342 -13.44 -22.16 -0.89
C VAL A 342 -12.84 -23.25 -1.77
N ASP A 343 -11.78 -23.90 -1.28
CA ASP A 343 -11.08 -24.96 -2.00
C ASP A 343 -12.03 -26.13 -2.35
N GLY A 344 -12.18 -26.39 -3.65
CA GLY A 344 -13.09 -27.40 -4.21
C GLY A 344 -14.47 -26.89 -4.68
N ALA A 345 -14.74 -25.58 -4.64
CA ALA A 345 -15.89 -24.99 -5.32
C ALA A 345 -15.83 -25.29 -6.84
N SER A 346 -16.90 -25.86 -7.41
CA SER A 346 -16.98 -26.19 -8.84
C SER A 346 -17.96 -25.25 -9.52
N ILE A 347 -17.48 -24.09 -9.94
CA ILE A 347 -18.27 -23.07 -10.62
C ILE A 347 -18.54 -23.53 -12.06
N THR A 348 -19.81 -23.65 -12.41
CA THR A 348 -20.26 -24.08 -13.76
C THR A 348 -20.90 -22.95 -14.55
N GLY A 349 -21.17 -21.81 -13.91
CA GLY A 349 -21.63 -20.60 -14.59
C GLY A 349 -21.57 -19.37 -13.70
N ILE A 350 -21.60 -18.20 -14.33
CA ILE A 350 -21.75 -16.91 -13.66
C ILE A 350 -23.06 -16.31 -14.11
N ARG A 351 -23.84 -15.77 -13.17
CA ARG A 351 -25.04 -15.01 -13.46
C ARG A 351 -24.83 -13.55 -13.08
N ILE A 352 -25.25 -12.67 -13.97
CA ILE A 352 -25.16 -11.22 -13.82
C ILE A 352 -26.58 -10.66 -13.86
N ASP A 353 -27.00 -10.00 -12.78
CA ASP A 353 -28.22 -9.21 -12.74
C ASP A 353 -28.04 -7.91 -13.52
N LEU A 354 -28.97 -7.64 -14.42
CA LEU A 354 -28.99 -6.37 -15.15
C LEU A 354 -29.83 -5.37 -14.36
N ARG A 355 -29.25 -4.22 -14.06
CA ARG A 355 -29.97 -3.10 -13.43
C ARG A 355 -30.39 -2.09 -14.48
N ASP A 356 -31.51 -1.45 -14.19
CA ASP A 356 -32.23 -0.52 -15.04
C ASP A 356 -32.51 0.71 -14.18
N ASP A 357 -31.92 1.83 -14.54
CA ASP A 357 -32.02 3.09 -13.84
C ASP A 357 -33.22 3.91 -14.34
N VAL A 358 -33.54 4.98 -13.60
CA VAL A 358 -34.48 5.99 -14.08
C VAL A 358 -33.67 7.19 -14.55
N ASP A 359 -33.73 7.49 -15.83
CA ASP A 359 -32.99 8.61 -16.39
C ASP A 359 -33.60 9.97 -16.04
N VAL A 360 -32.75 10.89 -15.61
CA VAL A 360 -33.12 12.23 -15.16
C VAL A 360 -32.26 13.31 -15.80
N ASP A 361 -32.91 14.19 -16.56
CA ASP A 361 -32.33 15.43 -17.09
C ASP A 361 -32.90 16.65 -16.36
N ALA A 362 -32.27 17.04 -15.26
CA ALA A 362 -32.68 18.19 -14.45
C ALA A 362 -31.68 19.35 -14.56
N LEU A 363 -32.15 20.56 -14.86
CA LEU A 363 -31.31 21.77 -14.73
C LEU A 363 -31.20 22.26 -13.28
N GLY A 364 -32.20 21.96 -12.46
CA GLY A 364 -32.23 22.19 -11.00
C GLY A 364 -31.68 20.99 -10.22
N SER A 365 -31.98 20.93 -8.92
CA SER A 365 -31.54 19.82 -8.08
C SER A 365 -32.34 18.53 -8.31
N VAL A 366 -31.72 17.40 -8.02
CA VAL A 366 -32.33 16.06 -8.06
C VAL A 366 -32.39 15.51 -6.64
N SER A 367 -33.58 15.07 -6.24
CA SER A 367 -33.80 14.33 -5.00
C SER A 367 -34.60 13.06 -5.29
N ALA A 368 -34.20 11.94 -4.68
CA ALA A 368 -34.88 10.67 -4.84
C ALA A 368 -34.96 9.93 -3.50
N THR A 369 -36.07 9.24 -3.25
CA THR A 369 -36.23 8.41 -2.05
C THR A 369 -36.87 7.09 -2.44
N GLY A 370 -36.23 5.99 -2.06
CA GLY A 370 -36.73 4.63 -2.15
C GLY A 370 -36.50 3.88 -0.83
N SER A 371 -37.35 2.92 -0.51
CA SER A 371 -37.12 2.04 0.64
C SER A 371 -36.22 0.85 0.32
N GLY A 372 -36.02 0.55 -0.96
CA GLY A 372 -35.02 -0.38 -1.47
C GLY A 372 -33.97 0.43 -2.24
N ASP A 373 -33.61 -0.04 -3.43
CA ASP A 373 -32.65 0.62 -4.33
C ASP A 373 -33.10 1.99 -4.88
N VAL A 374 -32.14 2.85 -5.19
CA VAL A 374 -32.33 4.04 -6.02
C VAL A 374 -31.26 4.10 -7.11
N PHE A 375 -31.68 3.81 -8.34
CA PHE A 375 -30.85 3.84 -9.54
C PHE A 375 -31.26 5.03 -10.43
N LEU A 376 -30.30 5.91 -10.70
CA LEU A 376 -30.49 7.13 -11.50
C LEU A 376 -29.44 7.22 -12.61
N GLY A 377 -29.91 7.57 -13.80
CA GLY A 377 -29.09 7.84 -14.98
C GLY A 377 -29.18 9.29 -15.43
N SER A 378 -28.16 9.78 -16.13
CA SER A 378 -28.21 11.07 -16.83
C SER A 378 -27.09 11.18 -17.87
N GLU A 379 -27.36 11.87 -18.97
CA GLU A 379 -26.31 12.27 -19.93
C GLU A 379 -25.68 13.63 -19.58
N LEU A 380 -26.21 14.32 -18.57
CA LEU A 380 -25.84 15.66 -18.14
C LEU A 380 -25.30 15.64 -16.70
N ASP A 381 -24.95 16.83 -16.19
CA ASP A 381 -24.60 16.97 -14.77
C ASP A 381 -25.81 16.65 -13.89
N VAL A 382 -25.60 15.83 -12.86
CA VAL A 382 -26.62 15.59 -11.82
C VAL A 382 -26.30 16.44 -10.60
N LYS A 383 -27.20 17.38 -10.31
CA LYS A 383 -27.12 18.29 -9.15
C LYS A 383 -27.82 17.67 -7.95
N LEU A 384 -27.12 16.88 -7.15
CA LEU A 384 -27.70 16.16 -6.02
C LEU A 384 -28.07 17.08 -4.87
N ASP A 385 -29.33 17.01 -4.44
CA ASP A 385 -29.76 17.56 -3.16
C ASP A 385 -29.82 16.46 -2.10
N THR A 386 -30.73 15.49 -2.23
CA THR A 386 -30.81 14.35 -1.30
C THR A 386 -31.33 13.09 -1.98
N VAL A 387 -30.56 12.01 -1.90
CA VAL A 387 -30.91 10.68 -2.36
C VAL A 387 -30.88 9.72 -1.17
N VAL A 388 -31.98 9.02 -0.93
CA VAL A 388 -32.11 8.08 0.19
C VAL A 388 -32.59 6.73 -0.35
N ALA A 389 -31.83 5.68 -0.07
CA ALA A 389 -32.19 4.29 -0.35
C ALA A 389 -32.17 3.49 0.96
N GLY A 390 -32.95 2.41 1.02
CA GLY A 390 -32.79 1.41 2.09
C GLY A 390 -31.63 0.46 1.79
N ASP A 391 -31.39 0.19 0.51
CA ASP A 391 -30.36 -0.71 0.01
C ASP A 391 -29.31 0.12 -0.76
N THR A 392 -29.16 -0.07 -2.07
CA THR A 392 -28.08 0.57 -2.85
C THR A 392 -28.53 1.88 -3.50
N VAL A 393 -27.65 2.89 -3.49
CA VAL A 393 -27.73 4.04 -4.41
C VAL A 393 -26.75 3.83 -5.55
N ARG A 394 -27.24 3.90 -6.79
CA ARG A 394 -26.42 3.91 -8.00
C ARG A 394 -26.76 5.15 -8.80
N ILE A 395 -25.76 5.99 -9.06
CA ILE A 395 -25.94 7.22 -9.84
C ILE A 395 -24.90 7.24 -10.94
N LYS A 396 -25.35 7.26 -12.18
CA LYS A 396 -24.50 7.28 -13.36
C LYS A 396 -24.76 8.51 -14.17
N THR A 397 -23.69 9.19 -14.58
CA THR A 397 -23.80 10.43 -15.34
C THR A 397 -22.76 10.52 -16.45
N GLY A 398 -23.16 11.05 -17.60
CA GLY A 398 -22.25 11.40 -18.70
C GLY A 398 -21.35 12.61 -18.40
N LYS A 399 -21.60 13.33 -17.30
CA LYS A 399 -20.85 14.53 -16.87
C LYS A 399 -20.53 14.45 -15.38
N SER A 400 -20.76 15.51 -14.59
CA SER A 400 -20.38 15.57 -13.18
C SER A 400 -21.54 15.28 -12.24
N ILE A 401 -21.23 14.73 -11.07
CA ILE A 401 -22.14 14.66 -9.92
C ILE A 401 -21.81 15.83 -8.98
N ILE A 402 -22.74 16.75 -8.80
CA ILE A 402 -22.52 18.04 -8.13
C ILE A 402 -23.34 18.11 -6.84
N ASN A 403 -22.73 18.55 -5.73
CA ASN A 403 -23.48 18.88 -4.52
C ASN A 403 -24.31 20.17 -4.72
N ALA A 404 -25.63 20.05 -4.76
CA ALA A 404 -26.57 21.17 -4.79
C ALA A 404 -27.27 21.43 -3.46
N GLY A 405 -27.20 20.50 -2.51
CA GLY A 405 -27.73 20.65 -1.15
C GLY A 405 -26.85 21.51 -0.23
N GLY A 406 -25.56 21.65 -0.57
CA GLY A 406 -24.55 22.38 0.20
C GLY A 406 -24.04 21.60 1.43
N SER A 407 -23.10 22.19 2.17
CA SER A 407 -22.31 21.48 3.19
C SER A 407 -23.05 21.01 4.45
N SER A 408 -24.32 21.40 4.62
CA SER A 408 -25.15 20.95 5.75
C SER A 408 -26.09 19.80 5.39
N VAL A 409 -26.19 19.47 4.10
CA VAL A 409 -27.06 18.40 3.60
C VAL A 409 -26.21 17.15 3.42
N THR A 410 -26.80 15.99 3.68
CA THR A 410 -26.24 14.69 3.28
C THR A 410 -26.85 14.37 1.92
N ASN A 411 -26.02 14.33 0.89
CA ASN A 411 -26.47 14.09 -0.48
C ASN A 411 -26.93 12.66 -0.69
N VAL A 412 -26.29 11.68 -0.06
CA VAL A 412 -26.63 10.26 -0.20
C VAL A 412 -26.72 9.57 1.16
N THR A 413 -27.80 8.83 1.40
CA THR A 413 -27.95 7.94 2.56
C THR A 413 -28.42 6.58 2.09
N SER A 414 -27.63 5.53 2.31
CA SER A 414 -27.90 4.20 1.80
C SER A 414 -27.05 3.13 2.48
N SER A 415 -27.33 1.86 2.18
CA SER A 415 -26.52 0.72 2.63
C SER A 415 -25.33 0.48 1.72
N ASP A 416 -25.38 0.80 0.42
CA ASP A 416 -24.21 0.80 -0.48
C ASP A 416 -24.30 2.00 -1.43
N VAL A 417 -23.16 2.44 -1.98
CA VAL A 417 -23.11 3.56 -2.94
C VAL A 417 -22.19 3.26 -4.11
N ILE A 418 -22.70 3.50 -5.31
CA ILE A 418 -21.97 3.47 -6.57
C ILE A 418 -22.18 4.79 -7.31
N LEU A 419 -21.10 5.50 -7.61
CA LEU A 419 -21.14 6.78 -8.32
C LEU A 419 -20.26 6.78 -9.58
N GLU A 420 -20.82 7.24 -10.70
CA GLU A 420 -20.11 7.29 -11.97
C GLU A 420 -20.25 8.65 -12.67
N ALA A 421 -19.13 9.23 -13.07
CA ALA A 421 -19.04 10.50 -13.80
C ALA A 421 -18.11 10.36 -15.02
N ALA A 422 -18.67 9.93 -16.15
CA ALA A 422 -17.89 9.46 -17.31
C ALA A 422 -16.97 10.53 -17.92
N ASP A 423 -17.40 11.79 -17.97
CA ASP A 423 -16.61 12.94 -18.48
C ASP A 423 -16.75 14.13 -17.52
N GLY A 424 -16.53 13.86 -16.23
CA GLY A 424 -16.66 14.85 -15.16
C GLY A 424 -16.04 14.41 -13.84
N SER A 425 -16.38 15.13 -12.78
CA SER A 425 -15.94 14.88 -11.40
C SER A 425 -17.13 14.51 -10.51
N ILE A 426 -16.84 13.87 -9.37
CA ILE A 426 -17.78 13.71 -8.27
C ILE A 426 -17.42 14.75 -7.20
N GLY A 427 -18.29 15.74 -7.01
CA GLY A 427 -18.03 16.85 -6.10
C GLY A 427 -16.92 17.79 -6.58
N SER A 428 -16.53 18.71 -5.70
CA SER A 428 -15.38 19.59 -5.88
C SER A 428 -14.82 20.01 -4.51
N ALA A 429 -13.63 20.59 -4.48
CA ALA A 429 -13.01 21.09 -3.25
C ALA A 429 -13.88 22.09 -2.45
N SER A 430 -14.76 22.86 -3.10
CA SER A 430 -15.68 23.77 -2.41
C SER A 430 -17.03 23.14 -2.05
N ASP A 431 -17.41 22.09 -2.77
CA ASP A 431 -18.74 21.49 -2.76
C ASP A 431 -18.60 19.96 -2.91
N GLN A 432 -17.99 19.32 -1.91
CA GLN A 432 -17.83 17.86 -1.83
C GLN A 432 -19.18 17.15 -1.70
N ILE A 433 -19.26 15.90 -2.14
CA ILE A 433 -20.44 15.06 -1.92
C ILE A 433 -20.43 14.53 -0.48
N TYR A 434 -21.50 14.76 0.26
CA TYR A 434 -21.64 14.22 1.61
C TYR A 434 -22.49 12.96 1.60
N ILE A 435 -21.97 11.89 2.18
CA ILE A 435 -22.65 10.61 2.31
C ILE A 435 -22.83 10.25 3.79
N ASN A 436 -23.80 9.38 4.07
CA ASN A 436 -23.97 8.72 5.36
C ASN A 436 -24.36 7.28 5.06
N LEU A 437 -23.41 6.38 5.25
CA LEU A 437 -23.58 4.98 4.88
C LEU A 437 -23.91 4.11 6.10
N ALA A 438 -24.47 2.93 5.85
CA ALA A 438 -24.50 1.88 6.86
C ALA A 438 -23.06 1.45 7.22
N ALA A 439 -22.86 0.88 8.42
CA ALA A 439 -21.53 0.55 8.92
C ALA A 439 -20.73 -0.40 8.00
N ASP A 440 -21.40 -1.38 7.40
CA ASP A 440 -20.78 -2.40 6.52
C ASP A 440 -20.94 -2.04 5.03
N ALA A 441 -21.26 -0.78 4.72
CA ALA A 441 -21.52 -0.32 3.37
C ALA A 441 -20.26 -0.24 2.53
N ILE A 442 -20.35 -0.64 1.26
CA ILE A 442 -19.28 -0.47 0.28
C ILE A 442 -19.49 0.81 -0.53
N PHE A 443 -18.41 1.58 -0.68
CA PHE A 443 -18.36 2.74 -1.57
C PHE A 443 -17.48 2.47 -2.79
N THR A 444 -18.09 2.58 -3.97
CA THR A 444 -17.43 2.42 -5.26
C THR A 444 -17.66 3.67 -6.13
N ALA A 445 -16.62 4.11 -6.84
CA ALA A 445 -16.74 5.25 -7.74
C ALA A 445 -15.75 5.25 -8.91
N ARG A 446 -16.22 5.74 -10.05
CA ARG A 446 -15.41 5.92 -11.27
C ARG A 446 -15.63 7.29 -11.88
N VAL A 447 -14.54 8.00 -12.16
CA VAL A 447 -14.59 9.34 -12.77
C VAL A 447 -13.48 9.55 -13.79
N SER A 448 -13.69 10.47 -14.73
CA SER A 448 -12.59 10.99 -15.55
C SER A 448 -11.74 12.03 -14.79
N GLY A 449 -12.41 12.93 -14.05
CA GLY A 449 -11.79 14.00 -13.27
C GLY A 449 -11.45 13.61 -11.83
N ASP A 450 -11.95 14.39 -10.87
CA ASP A 450 -11.65 14.24 -9.44
C ASP A 450 -12.82 13.61 -8.65
N ILE A 451 -12.50 13.02 -7.50
CA ILE A 451 -13.48 12.60 -6.49
C ILE A 451 -13.27 13.42 -5.21
N TYR A 452 -14.28 14.18 -4.79
CA TYR A 452 -14.33 14.89 -3.52
C TYR A 452 -15.54 14.40 -2.71
N LEU A 453 -15.26 13.63 -1.65
CA LEU A 453 -16.30 12.95 -0.89
C LEU A 453 -16.06 12.96 0.61
N THR A 454 -17.14 13.00 1.37
CA THR A 454 -17.11 12.96 2.83
C THR A 454 -18.20 12.11 3.41
N GLU A 455 -17.79 11.09 4.17
CA GLU A 455 -18.66 10.36 5.07
C GLU A 455 -18.73 11.11 6.41
N ARG A 456 -19.95 11.21 6.99
CA ARG A 456 -20.21 11.98 8.21
C ARG A 456 -20.11 11.23 9.54
N THR A 457 -20.49 9.96 9.59
CA THR A 457 -20.84 9.24 10.82
C THR A 457 -20.10 7.93 11.08
N ASP A 458 -19.47 7.33 10.08
CA ASP A 458 -18.87 5.99 10.13
C ASP A 458 -17.64 5.88 9.20
N ASN A 459 -17.20 4.66 8.93
CA ASN A 459 -16.10 4.39 8.02
C ASN A 459 -16.50 4.64 6.54
N ILE A 460 -15.49 4.91 5.71
CA ILE A 460 -15.57 4.65 4.28
C ILE A 460 -14.94 3.28 4.06
N ASN A 461 -15.76 2.24 3.87
CA ASN A 461 -15.25 0.95 3.40
C ASN A 461 -15.14 1.02 1.88
N VAL A 462 -13.90 1.10 1.39
CA VAL A 462 -13.59 1.32 0.00
C VAL A 462 -13.80 0.02 -0.76
N GLY A 463 -14.67 0.05 -1.78
CA GLY A 463 -14.71 -0.99 -2.79
C GLY A 463 -13.59 -0.75 -3.79
N THR A 464 -13.92 -0.01 -4.85
CA THR A 464 -12.96 0.42 -5.87
C THR A 464 -13.17 1.90 -6.20
N LEU A 465 -12.09 2.66 -6.29
CA LEU A 465 -12.10 4.08 -6.61
C LEU A 465 -11.12 4.38 -7.72
N TYR A 466 -11.63 4.91 -8.83
CA TYR A 466 -10.84 5.18 -10.01
C TYR A 466 -11.04 6.62 -10.51
N ALA A 467 -9.94 7.35 -10.60
CA ALA A 467 -9.86 8.67 -11.21
C ALA A 467 -8.89 8.66 -12.39
N GLN A 468 -9.42 8.71 -13.62
CA GLN A 468 -8.62 8.52 -14.84
C GLN A 468 -7.55 9.59 -15.05
N SER A 469 -7.86 10.85 -14.72
CA SER A 469 -7.00 12.00 -14.99
C SER A 469 -6.90 13.00 -13.83
N GLY A 470 -7.59 12.72 -12.72
CA GLY A 470 -7.61 13.58 -11.53
C GLY A 470 -7.23 12.85 -10.26
N GLY A 471 -7.50 13.52 -9.13
CA GLY A 471 -7.19 13.06 -7.78
C GLY A 471 -8.40 12.54 -7.03
N ILE A 472 -8.14 11.84 -5.93
CA ILE A 472 -9.16 11.31 -5.03
C ILE A 472 -8.95 11.92 -3.64
N TYR A 473 -10.00 12.55 -3.13
CA TYR A 473 -10.01 13.32 -1.88
C TYR A 473 -11.15 12.80 -1.00
N LEU A 474 -10.81 12.01 0.01
CA LEU A 474 -11.76 11.39 0.92
C LEU A 474 -11.66 11.94 2.33
N THR A 475 -12.80 12.10 2.99
CA THR A 475 -12.86 12.45 4.41
C THR A 475 -13.85 11.57 5.15
N ALA A 476 -13.40 10.85 6.18
CA ALA A 476 -14.27 10.18 7.15
C ALA A 476 -14.35 11.04 8.43
N GLU A 477 -15.41 11.83 8.59
CA GLU A 477 -15.57 12.79 9.71
C GLU A 477 -15.59 12.08 11.08
N SER A 478 -16.09 10.84 11.13
CA SER A 478 -16.27 10.06 12.37
C SER A 478 -15.95 8.56 12.21
N GLY A 479 -15.03 8.21 11.31
CA GLY A 479 -14.57 6.83 11.13
C GLY A 479 -13.19 6.72 10.49
N ALA A 480 -12.89 5.52 10.02
CA ALA A 480 -11.70 5.12 9.29
C ALA A 480 -11.96 5.10 7.77
N ILE A 481 -10.90 4.93 6.99
CA ILE A 481 -10.97 4.62 5.55
C ILE A 481 -10.26 3.30 5.36
N VAL A 482 -10.98 2.23 5.02
CA VAL A 482 -10.47 0.85 5.05
C VAL A 482 -10.72 0.14 3.72
N ASP A 483 -9.97 -0.91 3.42
CA ASP A 483 -10.37 -1.85 2.38
C ASP A 483 -11.69 -2.50 2.82
N GLY A 484 -12.75 -2.30 2.03
CA GLY A 484 -14.06 -2.91 2.30
C GLY A 484 -14.19 -4.32 1.74
N LEU A 485 -13.23 -4.76 0.92
CA LEU A 485 -13.26 -6.03 0.20
C LEU A 485 -12.30 -7.08 0.78
N ASP A 486 -11.32 -6.67 1.61
CA ASP A 486 -10.33 -7.52 2.28
C ASP A 486 -9.58 -8.40 1.25
N HIS A 487 -8.95 -7.74 0.28
CA HIS A 487 -8.23 -8.38 -0.82
C HIS A 487 -6.90 -7.69 -1.15
N ASP A 488 -5.91 -8.44 -1.67
CA ASP A 488 -4.59 -7.88 -1.98
C ASP A 488 -4.54 -7.06 -3.31
N PHE A 489 -5.68 -6.63 -3.84
CA PHE A 489 -5.76 -5.87 -5.10
C PHE A 489 -6.00 -4.40 -4.84
N ALA A 490 -5.52 -3.53 -5.75
CA ALA A 490 -5.71 -2.09 -5.64
C ALA A 490 -7.19 -1.73 -5.41
N ASN A 491 -7.47 -1.04 -4.30
CA ASN A 491 -8.76 -0.41 -4.07
C ASN A 491 -8.83 0.96 -4.73
N ILE A 492 -7.70 1.67 -4.81
CA ILE A 492 -7.67 3.07 -5.24
C ILE A 492 -6.62 3.28 -6.33
N SER A 493 -7.05 3.85 -7.45
CA SER A 493 -6.17 4.31 -8.54
C SER A 493 -6.48 5.77 -8.87
N ALA A 494 -5.48 6.63 -8.72
CA ALA A 494 -5.56 8.07 -9.02
C ALA A 494 -4.39 8.53 -9.88
N ALA A 495 -4.67 9.45 -10.81
CA ALA A 495 -3.68 9.92 -11.77
C ALA A 495 -2.77 11.05 -11.24
N THR A 496 -3.21 11.79 -10.22
CA THR A 496 -2.48 12.99 -9.75
C THR A 496 -2.25 13.05 -8.24
N GLU A 497 -3.22 12.64 -7.43
CA GLU A 497 -3.16 12.77 -5.97
C GLU A 497 -4.13 11.82 -5.29
N LEU A 498 -3.69 11.22 -4.19
CA LEU A 498 -4.55 10.57 -3.21
C LEU A 498 -4.44 11.31 -1.87
N SER A 499 -5.55 11.91 -1.43
CA SER A 499 -5.65 12.61 -0.15
C SER A 499 -6.72 11.98 0.73
N LEU A 500 -6.30 11.44 1.87
CA LEU A 500 -7.15 10.74 2.82
C LEU A 500 -7.15 11.44 4.17
N THR A 501 -8.33 11.80 4.67
CA THR A 501 -8.49 12.34 6.03
C THR A 501 -9.45 11.48 6.82
N ALA A 502 -8.98 10.86 7.90
CA ALA A 502 -9.80 9.99 8.75
C ALA A 502 -9.71 10.42 10.22
N SER A 503 -10.85 10.48 10.90
CA SER A 503 -10.86 10.71 12.35
C SER A 503 -10.29 9.51 13.15
N ALA A 504 -10.36 8.31 12.56
CA ALA A 504 -9.75 7.07 13.04
C ALA A 504 -8.55 6.69 12.16
N GLY A 505 -8.41 5.43 11.76
CA GLY A 505 -7.27 4.94 10.96
C GLY A 505 -7.49 4.97 9.45
N VAL A 506 -6.45 4.62 8.71
CA VAL A 506 -6.50 4.30 7.27
C VAL A 506 -5.91 2.92 7.06
N GLY A 507 -6.63 2.00 6.42
CA GLY A 507 -6.29 0.58 6.38
C GLY A 507 -6.32 -0.08 7.76
N GLU A 508 -6.04 -1.39 7.81
CA GLU A 508 -6.07 -2.21 9.01
C GLU A 508 -4.82 -3.13 9.14
N ASP A 509 -4.54 -3.60 10.37
CA ASP A 509 -3.40 -4.51 10.60
C ASP A 509 -3.67 -5.87 9.95
N GLY A 510 -2.88 -6.20 8.93
CA GLY A 510 -3.02 -7.41 8.14
C GLY A 510 -3.97 -7.29 6.93
N ASP A 511 -4.58 -6.12 6.75
CA ASP A 511 -5.46 -5.77 5.62
C ASP A 511 -5.19 -4.31 5.24
N TYR A 512 -4.21 -4.11 4.35
CA TYR A 512 -3.78 -2.76 3.98
C TYR A 512 -4.90 -2.08 3.17
N LEU A 513 -4.83 -0.75 3.02
CA LEU A 513 -5.54 -0.12 1.91
C LEU A 513 -4.62 -0.11 0.69
N GLU A 514 -4.96 -0.89 -0.33
CA GLU A 514 -4.14 -1.02 -1.54
C GLU A 514 -4.36 0.12 -2.53
N THR A 515 -3.26 0.64 -3.06
CA THR A 515 -3.23 1.72 -4.05
C THR A 515 -2.43 1.31 -5.30
N ASP A 516 -2.86 1.76 -6.49
CA ASP A 516 -2.11 1.72 -7.76
C ASP A 516 -2.06 3.16 -8.30
N LEU A 517 -1.18 3.98 -7.71
CA LEU A 517 -1.06 5.39 -8.04
C LEU A 517 -0.18 5.60 -9.29
N ALA A 518 -0.53 6.58 -10.12
CA ALA A 518 0.30 6.93 -11.28
C ALA A 518 1.71 7.37 -10.84
N THR A 519 2.71 7.20 -11.73
CA THR A 519 4.14 7.42 -11.44
C THR A 519 4.48 8.72 -10.71
N ASP A 520 3.78 9.82 -11.00
CA ASP A 520 4.02 11.15 -10.40
C ASP A 520 2.92 11.56 -9.40
N ALA A 521 1.93 10.69 -9.14
CA ALA A 521 0.87 10.99 -8.18
C ALA A 521 1.43 10.98 -6.76
N THR A 522 0.90 11.85 -5.91
CA THR A 522 1.38 12.05 -4.54
C THR A 522 0.36 11.54 -3.51
N LEU A 523 0.87 11.04 -2.38
CA LEU A 523 0.09 10.50 -1.28
C LEU A 523 0.09 11.47 -0.08
N THR A 524 -1.11 11.79 0.41
CA THR A 524 -1.32 12.56 1.65
C THR A 524 -2.33 11.86 2.55
N ILE A 525 -1.94 11.55 3.78
CA ILE A 525 -2.79 10.90 4.77
C ILE A 525 -2.76 11.67 6.08
N ALA A 526 -3.93 11.99 6.63
CA ALA A 526 -4.10 12.48 7.98
C ALA A 526 -5.12 11.60 8.72
N ALA A 527 -4.63 10.74 9.61
CA ALA A 527 -5.40 9.79 10.40
C ALA A 527 -5.30 10.12 11.90
N GLY A 528 -6.38 9.92 12.64
CA GLY A 528 -6.38 10.00 14.11
C GLY A 528 -5.89 8.72 14.81
N ALA A 529 -5.68 7.64 14.06
CA ALA A 529 -5.15 6.36 14.54
C ALA A 529 -4.14 5.78 13.54
N ASP A 530 -4.00 4.45 13.47
CA ASP A 530 -2.99 3.78 12.67
C ASP A 530 -3.21 3.96 11.15
N VAL A 531 -2.12 3.87 10.38
CA VAL A 531 -2.11 3.93 8.91
C VAL A 531 -1.42 2.69 8.36
N TYR A 532 -2.12 1.93 7.52
CA TYR A 532 -1.63 0.75 6.78
C TYR A 532 -1.96 0.95 5.30
N VAL A 533 -0.96 1.31 4.48
CA VAL A 533 -1.15 1.51 3.03
C VAL A 533 -0.11 0.77 2.21
N HIS A 534 -0.57 0.13 1.12
CA HIS A 534 0.27 -0.64 0.22
C HIS A 534 0.15 -0.13 -1.21
N GLU A 535 1.21 0.47 -1.73
CA GLU A 535 1.33 0.79 -3.14
C GLU A 535 1.74 -0.47 -3.91
N VAL A 536 0.78 -1.10 -4.58
CA VAL A 536 0.93 -2.43 -5.19
C VAL A 536 1.77 -2.41 -6.46
N LEU A 537 1.99 -1.23 -7.06
CA LEU A 537 2.80 -1.08 -8.25
C LEU A 537 3.56 0.27 -8.25
N GLY A 538 4.75 0.31 -8.84
CA GLY A 538 5.52 1.56 -8.90
C GLY A 538 6.00 2.09 -7.54
N ASN A 539 6.30 3.38 -7.49
CA ASN A 539 6.82 4.07 -6.30
C ASN A 539 5.68 4.64 -5.46
N MET A 540 5.85 4.64 -4.14
CA MET A 540 5.01 5.39 -3.21
C MET A 540 5.62 6.78 -2.99
N ASN A 541 5.05 7.80 -3.64
CA ASN A 541 5.48 9.20 -3.54
C ASN A 541 4.75 9.90 -2.38
N ILE A 542 5.43 10.02 -1.24
CA ILE A 542 4.89 10.64 -0.04
C ILE A 542 4.98 12.16 -0.15
N ARG A 543 3.90 12.82 0.26
CA ARG A 543 3.89 14.23 0.63
C ARG A 543 3.75 14.43 2.14
N GLU A 544 2.84 13.68 2.76
CA GLU A 544 2.73 13.59 4.21
C GLU A 544 1.89 12.37 4.59
N VAL A 545 2.32 11.58 5.56
CA VAL A 545 1.54 10.53 6.21
C VAL A 545 1.61 10.75 7.71
N LEU A 546 0.49 11.22 8.27
CA LEU A 546 0.33 11.50 9.69
C LEU A 546 -0.66 10.52 10.34
N ALA A 547 -0.18 9.76 11.32
CA ALA A 547 -0.99 9.01 12.29
C ALA A 547 -0.96 9.73 13.66
N ASP A 548 -1.93 10.59 13.95
CA ASP A 548 -1.98 11.41 15.18
C ASP A 548 -2.31 10.59 16.44
N GLY A 549 -1.34 9.81 16.89
CA GLY A 549 -1.46 8.90 18.03
C GLY A 549 -1.48 7.42 17.65
N GLY A 550 -1.39 7.08 16.36
CA GLY A 550 -1.25 5.73 15.84
C GLY A 550 0.17 5.38 15.37
N ASN A 551 0.31 4.21 14.76
CA ASN A 551 1.49 3.74 14.05
C ASN A 551 1.31 3.92 12.54
N VAL A 552 2.41 3.87 11.80
CA VAL A 552 2.41 3.89 10.33
C VAL A 552 3.10 2.63 9.81
N ASP A 553 2.47 1.95 8.87
CA ASP A 553 3.03 0.85 8.10
C ASP A 553 2.81 1.11 6.61
N LEU A 554 3.90 1.33 5.88
CA LEU A 554 3.88 1.62 4.45
C LEU A 554 4.65 0.55 3.69
N ARG A 555 4.02 0.04 2.63
CA ARG A 555 4.62 -0.94 1.72
C ARG A 555 4.54 -0.42 0.30
N ALA A 556 5.64 -0.54 -0.45
CA ALA A 556 5.69 -0.17 -1.86
C ALA A 556 6.37 -1.24 -2.70
N HIS A 557 5.84 -1.46 -3.90
CA HIS A 557 6.44 -2.36 -4.89
C HIS A 557 7.85 -1.91 -5.30
N LEU A 558 8.04 -0.62 -5.62
CA LEU A 558 9.35 0.01 -5.83
C LEU A 558 9.72 0.89 -4.63
N ALA A 559 10.08 2.15 -4.83
CA ALA A 559 10.64 3.00 -3.78
C ALA A 559 9.57 3.68 -2.95
N ILE A 560 9.86 3.92 -1.66
CA ILE A 560 9.12 4.90 -0.84
C ILE A 560 9.91 6.20 -0.89
N LYS A 561 9.31 7.27 -1.42
CA LYS A 561 10.01 8.51 -1.73
C LYS A 561 9.37 9.69 -1.03
N ASP A 562 10.21 10.57 -0.48
CA ASP A 562 9.83 11.96 -0.29
C ASP A 562 9.75 12.64 -1.67
N THR A 563 8.69 13.40 -1.93
CA THR A 563 8.46 14.12 -3.20
C THR A 563 8.13 15.60 -3.04
N GLU A 564 7.41 15.99 -2.00
CA GLU A 564 7.00 17.37 -1.73
C GLU A 564 6.62 17.50 -0.26
N ASP A 565 7.09 18.53 0.45
CA ASP A 565 6.63 18.78 1.82
C ASP A 565 5.14 19.20 1.82
N ALA A 566 4.42 18.93 2.91
CA ALA A 566 3.04 19.42 3.11
C ALA A 566 2.89 20.96 2.96
N SER A 567 3.99 21.70 3.13
CA SER A 567 4.07 23.14 2.92
C SER A 567 3.98 23.59 1.45
N GLY A 568 4.11 22.65 0.49
CA GLY A 568 4.17 22.90 -0.95
C GLY A 568 5.54 23.38 -1.43
N ASP A 569 6.57 23.30 -0.58
CA ASP A 569 7.94 23.60 -0.95
C ASP A 569 8.57 22.36 -1.62
N VAL A 570 8.76 22.41 -2.94
CA VAL A 570 9.47 21.38 -3.72
C VAL A 570 11.00 21.57 -3.63
N VAL A 571 11.51 22.01 -2.47
CA VAL A 571 12.93 22.26 -2.29
C VAL A 571 13.56 20.96 -1.77
N THR A 572 14.25 20.24 -2.66
CA THR A 572 14.97 18.99 -2.36
C THR A 572 15.72 19.05 -1.01
N GLY A 573 15.39 18.14 -0.09
CA GLY A 573 16.06 17.96 1.20
C GLY A 573 15.70 18.94 2.31
N LEU A 574 14.49 19.53 2.28
CA LEU A 574 13.89 20.17 3.45
C LEU A 574 13.33 19.08 4.40
N PRO A 575 13.58 19.17 5.71
CA PRO A 575 13.35 18.09 6.69
C PRO A 575 12.03 18.20 7.45
N GLU A 576 10.92 18.65 6.83
CA GLU A 576 9.63 18.39 7.50
C GLU A 576 9.43 16.88 7.49
N ALA A 577 8.89 16.32 8.58
CA ALA A 577 8.71 14.88 8.64
C ALA A 577 7.61 14.47 7.66
N ASP A 578 7.96 13.64 6.68
CA ASP A 578 7.02 13.07 5.71
C ASP A 578 6.16 11.99 6.34
N VAL A 579 6.76 11.17 7.21
CA VAL A 579 6.07 10.06 7.87
C VAL A 579 6.10 10.25 9.38
N ILE A 580 4.92 10.47 9.97
CA ILE A 580 4.74 10.87 11.36
C ILE A 580 3.86 9.85 12.06
N GLY A 581 4.39 9.20 13.09
CA GLY A 581 3.66 8.21 13.88
C GLY A 581 4.36 7.85 15.19
N ASN A 582 3.77 6.97 15.99
CA ASN A 582 4.44 6.43 17.16
C ASN A 582 5.51 5.42 16.74
N SER A 583 5.11 4.32 16.12
CA SER A 583 6.03 3.39 15.44
C SER A 583 5.86 3.52 13.93
N ILE A 584 6.95 3.33 13.19
CA ILE A 584 6.97 3.46 11.73
C ILE A 584 7.60 2.19 11.15
N THR A 585 6.88 1.52 10.27
CA THR A 585 7.34 0.38 9.47
C THR A 585 7.33 0.77 8.00
N LEU A 586 8.45 0.55 7.31
CA LEU A 586 8.63 0.90 5.91
C LEU A 586 9.17 -0.31 5.14
N THR A 587 8.47 -0.71 4.09
CA THR A 587 8.86 -1.85 3.24
C THR A 587 8.92 -1.42 1.78
N SER A 588 10.10 -1.52 1.18
CA SER A 588 10.30 -1.40 -0.28
C SER A 588 10.73 -2.76 -0.82
N GLU A 589 9.90 -3.35 -1.69
CA GLU A 589 10.09 -4.73 -2.12
C GLU A 589 11.20 -4.91 -3.15
N ASN A 590 11.36 -3.96 -4.07
CA ASN A 590 12.27 -4.06 -5.21
C ASN A 590 13.16 -2.84 -5.41
N ASP A 591 13.08 -1.83 -4.54
CA ASP A 591 13.86 -0.60 -4.67
C ASP A 591 14.37 -0.10 -3.28
N ALA A 592 14.56 1.21 -3.13
CA ALA A 592 15.08 1.90 -1.96
C ALA A 592 13.98 2.53 -1.11
N ILE A 593 14.30 2.80 0.16
CA ILE A 593 13.53 3.74 0.99
C ILE A 593 14.29 5.05 1.00
N GLY A 594 13.65 6.14 0.58
CA GLY A 594 14.30 7.42 0.30
C GLY A 594 15.27 7.35 -0.89
N ILE A 595 15.89 8.49 -1.21
CA ILE A 595 16.95 8.59 -2.22
C ILE A 595 18.06 9.50 -1.70
N SER A 596 19.32 9.29 -2.11
CA SER A 596 20.38 10.19 -1.67
C SER A 596 20.10 11.63 -2.13
N GLY A 597 20.22 12.57 -1.20
CA GLY A 597 19.85 13.98 -1.42
C GLY A 597 18.37 14.32 -1.30
N ASN A 598 17.50 13.32 -1.22
CA ASN A 598 16.11 13.44 -0.79
C ASN A 598 15.76 12.24 0.10
N ASP A 599 16.34 12.26 1.30
CA ASP A 599 16.08 11.28 2.34
C ASP A 599 14.59 11.22 2.66
N LEU A 600 14.11 10.06 3.11
CA LEU A 600 12.79 10.04 3.72
C LEU A 600 12.90 10.59 5.15
N ASP A 601 12.23 11.70 5.42
CA ASP A 601 12.21 12.35 6.72
C ASP A 601 11.06 11.78 7.56
N ILE A 602 11.37 11.36 8.79
CA ILE A 602 10.40 10.72 9.69
C ILE A 602 10.34 11.40 11.05
N ASN A 603 9.24 11.18 11.74
CA ASN A 603 9.09 11.46 13.17
C ASN A 603 8.52 10.23 13.87
N SER A 604 9.41 9.36 14.32
CA SER A 604 9.06 8.22 15.17
C SER A 604 8.95 8.69 16.62
N ALA A 605 8.01 8.12 17.35
CA ALA A 605 7.62 8.53 18.70
C ALA A 605 6.84 9.87 18.83
N TYR A 606 6.07 10.26 17.82
CA TYR A 606 5.37 11.55 17.76
C TYR A 606 4.49 11.88 18.99
N ARG A 607 3.61 10.97 19.42
CA ARG A 607 2.73 11.17 20.61
C ARG A 607 3.10 10.28 21.80
N SER A 608 3.72 9.15 21.53
CA SER A 608 4.17 8.18 22.52
C SER A 608 5.42 7.46 22.00
N ALA A 609 6.20 6.84 22.88
CA ALA A 609 7.37 6.09 22.46
C ALA A 609 7.00 5.01 21.44
N GLY A 610 7.75 4.94 20.34
CA GLY A 610 7.66 3.84 19.39
C GLY A 610 9.01 3.56 18.76
N THR A 611 8.99 2.77 17.69
CA THR A 611 10.20 2.24 17.07
C THR A 611 10.12 2.28 15.55
N VAL A 612 11.29 2.24 14.91
CA VAL A 612 11.40 2.19 13.45
C VAL A 612 11.81 0.80 12.97
N THR A 613 11.08 0.32 11.96
CA THR A 613 11.39 -0.88 11.19
C THR A 613 11.54 -0.52 9.72
N THR A 614 12.64 -0.90 9.07
CA THR A 614 12.79 -0.77 7.62
C THR A 614 13.22 -2.07 6.97
N SER A 615 12.73 -2.32 5.76
CA SER A 615 13.17 -3.40 4.87
C SER A 615 13.17 -2.90 3.43
N SER A 616 14.34 -2.71 2.82
CA SER A 616 14.48 -2.33 1.41
C SER A 616 15.27 -3.37 0.61
N ALA A 617 14.93 -3.56 -0.66
CA ALA A 617 15.76 -4.38 -1.56
C ALA A 617 17.09 -3.71 -1.90
N LEU A 618 17.09 -2.38 -1.97
CA LEU A 618 18.27 -1.55 -2.23
C LEU A 618 18.67 -0.75 -0.96
N ASN A 619 19.24 0.44 -1.14
CA ASN A 619 19.66 1.30 -0.03
C ASN A 619 18.45 1.83 0.77
N THR A 620 18.70 2.25 2.01
CA THR A 620 17.76 3.05 2.80
C THR A 620 18.42 4.39 3.11
N TYR A 621 17.69 5.49 2.94
CA TYR A 621 18.09 6.88 3.20
C TYR A 621 17.04 7.48 4.12
N LEU A 622 17.37 7.60 5.41
CA LEU A 622 16.39 7.95 6.45
C LEU A 622 16.95 9.00 7.41
N ILE A 623 16.11 9.97 7.77
CA ILE A 623 16.38 10.97 8.79
C ILE A 623 15.25 10.97 9.82
N GLU A 624 15.57 10.70 11.08
CA GLU A 624 14.68 11.04 12.20
C GLU A 624 14.81 12.53 12.49
N THR A 625 13.72 13.26 12.32
CA THR A 625 13.69 14.72 12.41
C THR A 625 13.47 15.22 13.83
N ALA A 626 13.04 14.36 14.77
CA ALA A 626 12.72 14.76 16.14
C ALA A 626 13.14 13.73 17.20
N GLY A 627 14.04 14.14 18.11
CA GLY A 627 14.40 13.33 19.27
C GLY A 627 15.24 12.09 18.93
N ASP A 628 15.04 11.02 19.71
CA ASP A 628 15.80 9.78 19.61
C ASP A 628 15.19 8.83 18.57
N LEU A 629 16.01 8.32 17.65
CA LEU A 629 15.64 7.24 16.75
C LEU A 629 15.77 5.89 17.47
N SER A 630 14.64 5.27 17.82
CA SER A 630 14.62 3.94 18.44
C SER A 630 14.43 2.84 17.39
N ILE A 631 15.49 2.12 17.04
CA ILE A 631 15.45 1.09 15.99
C ILE A 631 14.86 -0.20 16.54
N ASN A 632 13.77 -0.69 15.96
CA ASN A 632 13.39 -2.09 16.11
C ASN A 632 14.27 -2.97 15.21
N THR A 633 14.20 -2.78 13.89
CA THR A 633 15.02 -3.50 12.90
C THR A 633 15.26 -2.65 11.65
N ILE A 634 16.49 -2.62 11.14
CA ILE A 634 16.86 -2.08 9.82
C ILE A 634 17.36 -3.23 8.96
N GLY A 635 16.85 -3.32 7.74
CA GLY A 635 17.25 -4.30 6.74
C GLY A 635 17.36 -3.67 5.36
N THR A 636 18.41 -4.05 4.64
CA THR A 636 18.62 -3.74 3.21
C THR A 636 18.99 -5.01 2.45
N GLY A 637 19.01 -4.98 1.11
CA GLY A 637 19.65 -6.05 0.33
C GLY A 637 21.14 -6.19 0.70
N SER A 638 21.71 -7.40 0.53
CA SER A 638 23.03 -7.74 1.07
C SER A 638 24.19 -6.85 0.60
N ASP A 639 24.09 -6.29 -0.61
CA ASP A 639 25.11 -5.44 -1.22
C ASP A 639 24.86 -3.93 -0.97
N TYR A 640 23.72 -3.59 -0.37
CA TYR A 640 23.24 -2.22 -0.19
C TYR A 640 23.46 -1.73 1.24
N THR A 641 23.28 -0.42 1.42
CA THR A 641 23.60 0.28 2.66
C THR A 641 22.38 1.05 3.19
N ALA A 642 22.13 0.91 4.48
CA ALA A 642 21.23 1.81 5.20
C ALA A 642 22.02 3.03 5.73
N PHE A 643 21.73 4.22 5.22
CA PHE A 643 22.20 5.51 5.70
C PHE A 643 21.17 6.09 6.66
N ILE A 644 21.42 5.96 7.96
CA ILE A 644 20.44 6.29 9.00
C ILE A 644 20.95 7.45 9.85
N LEU A 645 20.18 8.54 9.92
CA LEU A 645 20.42 9.64 10.85
C LEU A 645 19.40 9.63 11.97
N GLY A 646 19.86 9.52 13.22
CA GLY A 646 19.10 9.92 14.40
C GLY A 646 19.48 11.35 14.77
N ARG A 647 18.51 12.26 14.88
CA ARG A 647 18.80 13.66 15.23
C ARG A 647 19.53 13.76 16.58
N ASP A 648 18.99 13.13 17.61
CA ASP A 648 19.63 13.09 18.94
C ASP A 648 20.45 11.80 19.09
N ASN A 649 19.84 10.72 19.59
CA ASN A 649 20.49 9.42 19.75
C ASN A 649 19.93 8.38 18.76
N ILE A 650 20.70 7.34 18.47
CA ILE A 650 20.21 6.10 17.86
C ILE A 650 20.19 5.03 18.95
N LEU A 651 19.03 4.47 19.27
CA LEU A 651 18.83 3.56 20.38
C LEU A 651 18.33 2.18 19.91
N ASN A 652 18.59 1.16 20.73
CA ASN A 652 17.96 -0.16 20.55
C ASN A 652 16.49 -0.08 21.03
N GLY A 653 15.58 0.06 20.08
CA GLY A 653 14.14 0.06 20.27
C GLY A 653 13.52 -1.34 20.43
N ASN A 654 14.21 -2.39 19.97
CA ASN A 654 13.69 -3.77 19.99
C ASN A 654 13.26 -4.22 21.40
N ALA A 655 12.08 -4.82 21.51
CA ALA A 655 11.54 -5.28 22.78
C ALA A 655 12.44 -6.34 23.47
N ASP A 656 13.09 -7.19 22.68
CA ASP A 656 14.18 -8.05 23.14
C ASP A 656 15.51 -7.30 22.97
N ALA A 657 16.15 -6.97 24.10
CA ALA A 657 17.42 -6.25 24.13
C ALA A 657 18.59 -7.00 23.44
N ASN A 658 18.43 -8.29 23.13
CA ASN A 658 19.41 -9.11 22.43
C ASN A 658 19.01 -9.45 20.99
N ALA A 659 17.79 -9.12 20.57
CA ALA A 659 17.38 -9.30 19.18
C ALA A 659 18.06 -8.24 18.30
N SER A 660 18.42 -8.65 17.09
CA SER A 660 19.16 -7.80 16.16
C SER A 660 18.34 -6.59 15.73
N ASN A 661 18.93 -5.40 15.86
CA ASN A 661 18.45 -4.16 15.29
C ASN A 661 18.87 -4.00 13.83
N VAL A 662 19.86 -4.75 13.35
CA VAL A 662 20.34 -4.69 11.96
C VAL A 662 20.52 -6.11 11.42
N THR A 663 19.64 -6.51 10.51
CA THR A 663 19.44 -7.93 10.14
C THR A 663 20.02 -8.33 8.78
N SER A 664 20.18 -7.40 7.84
CA SER A 664 20.74 -7.65 6.50
C SER A 664 21.46 -6.40 5.94
N GLY A 665 22.47 -6.64 5.09
CA GLY A 665 23.18 -5.59 4.35
C GLY A 665 24.29 -4.86 5.13
N LYS A 666 24.63 -3.65 4.66
CA LYS A 666 25.58 -2.72 5.29
C LYS A 666 24.81 -1.63 6.03
N THR A 667 25.37 -1.07 7.09
CA THR A 667 24.72 0.05 7.79
C THR A 667 25.72 1.14 8.14
N ARG A 668 25.29 2.38 7.92
CA ARG A 668 26.00 3.60 8.30
C ARG A 668 25.11 4.45 9.20
N LEU A 669 25.51 4.58 10.47
CA LEU A 669 24.73 5.26 11.50
C LEU A 669 25.28 6.66 11.80
N PHE A 670 24.43 7.66 11.88
CA PHE A 670 24.80 9.04 12.21
C PHE A 670 23.94 9.55 13.36
N ALA A 671 24.57 10.02 14.43
CA ALA A 671 23.88 10.63 15.56
C ALA A 671 24.64 11.87 16.04
N GLU A 672 23.92 12.89 16.52
CA GLU A 672 24.56 13.93 17.32
C GLU A 672 25.08 13.32 18.62
N GLY A 673 24.20 12.63 19.35
CA GLY A 673 24.45 11.93 20.60
C GLY A 673 24.92 10.49 20.40
N ASP A 674 24.45 9.59 21.27
CA ASP A 674 24.90 8.21 21.36
C ASP A 674 24.37 7.33 20.21
N ILE A 675 25.19 6.36 19.78
CA ILE A 675 24.80 5.21 18.95
C ILE A 675 24.79 3.98 19.85
N GLY A 676 23.60 3.52 20.23
CA GLY A 676 23.39 2.54 21.29
C GLY A 676 23.66 3.10 22.68
N ALA A 677 23.28 2.35 23.71
CA ALA A 677 23.51 2.76 25.10
C ALA A 677 24.21 1.67 25.91
N SER A 678 25.00 2.06 26.92
CA SER A 678 25.71 1.10 27.80
C SER A 678 24.79 0.08 28.49
N GLY A 679 23.55 0.46 28.80
CA GLY A 679 22.55 -0.43 29.41
C GLY A 679 21.71 -1.22 28.41
N LYS A 680 21.73 -0.83 27.13
CA LYS A 680 21.00 -1.48 26.03
C LYS A 680 21.71 -1.15 24.70
N ARG A 681 22.72 -1.96 24.38
CA ARG A 681 23.56 -1.81 23.19
C ARG A 681 22.71 -2.02 21.94
N LEU A 682 23.12 -1.42 20.83
CA LEU A 682 22.59 -1.83 19.52
C LEU A 682 23.09 -3.24 19.23
N GLN A 683 22.18 -4.10 18.80
CA GLN A 683 22.46 -5.48 18.43
C GLN A 683 22.50 -5.59 16.92
N THR A 684 23.48 -6.29 16.36
CA THR A 684 23.55 -6.55 14.92
C THR A 684 23.85 -8.01 14.63
N THR A 685 23.46 -8.49 13.45
CA THR A 685 23.72 -9.88 12.99
C THR A 685 24.46 -9.91 11.65
N VAL A 686 24.95 -8.77 11.17
CA VAL A 686 25.52 -8.61 9.82
C VAL A 686 26.90 -7.97 9.83
N GLY A 687 27.68 -8.32 8.81
CA GLY A 687 29.13 -8.19 8.82
C GLY A 687 29.73 -6.87 8.34
N TYR A 688 28.98 -5.79 8.10
CA TYR A 688 29.57 -4.48 7.73
C TYR A 688 28.89 -3.32 8.44
N MET A 689 29.67 -2.59 9.24
CA MET A 689 29.18 -1.43 9.96
C MET A 689 30.19 -0.28 9.95
N GLU A 690 29.64 0.90 9.71
CA GLU A 690 30.34 2.17 9.86
C GLU A 690 29.40 3.17 10.57
N GLY A 691 29.93 4.28 11.09
CA GLY A 691 29.09 5.24 11.78
C GLY A 691 29.83 6.39 12.45
N ARG A 692 29.06 7.40 12.82
CA ARG A 692 29.56 8.62 13.43
C ARG A 692 28.64 9.13 14.53
N SER A 693 29.19 9.27 15.72
CA SER A 693 28.58 10.02 16.82
C SER A 693 29.31 11.36 16.98
N THR A 694 28.61 12.48 16.83
CA THR A 694 29.27 13.81 16.80
C THR A 694 29.68 14.29 18.20
N SER A 695 28.92 13.96 19.24
CA SER A 695 29.15 14.38 20.63
C SER A 695 29.01 13.25 21.66
N GLY A 696 28.46 12.10 21.27
CA GLY A 696 28.16 10.96 22.14
C GLY A 696 29.11 9.76 22.00
N ASN A 697 28.63 8.62 22.50
CA ASN A 697 29.31 7.33 22.61
C ASN A 697 28.80 6.33 21.56
N VAL A 698 29.53 5.23 21.39
CA VAL A 698 29.13 4.11 20.52
C VAL A 698 29.13 2.81 21.34
N TRP A 699 28.00 2.11 21.37
CA TRP A 699 27.75 0.89 22.15
C TRP A 699 27.06 -0.18 21.30
N ILE A 700 27.84 -1.14 20.80
CA ILE A 700 27.37 -2.13 19.82
C ILE A 700 27.79 -3.53 20.23
N THR A 701 26.92 -4.49 19.98
CA THR A 701 27.19 -5.93 20.06
C THR A 701 26.75 -6.59 18.75
N ASN A 702 27.67 -7.28 18.06
CA ASN A 702 27.38 -8.04 16.86
C ASN A 702 27.34 -9.55 17.15
N THR A 703 26.34 -10.24 16.63
CA THR A 703 26.30 -11.70 16.60
C THR A 703 26.98 -12.19 15.33
N GLY A 704 28.05 -12.99 15.48
CA GLY A 704 28.88 -13.46 14.37
C GLY A 704 29.93 -12.43 13.93
N HIS A 705 30.47 -12.63 12.72
CA HIS A 705 31.58 -11.83 12.18
C HIS A 705 31.16 -10.37 12.01
N LEU A 706 31.96 -9.45 12.55
CA LEU A 706 31.82 -8.02 12.31
C LEU A 706 33.01 -7.48 11.51
N THR A 707 32.74 -6.87 10.36
CA THR A 707 33.70 -5.99 9.69
C THR A 707 33.34 -4.53 9.95
N ILE A 708 34.28 -3.79 10.55
CA ILE A 708 34.19 -2.33 10.66
C ILE A 708 34.82 -1.75 9.39
N GLY A 709 33.97 -1.45 8.41
CA GLY A 709 34.36 -1.12 7.05
C GLY A 709 33.35 -1.58 6.01
N GLY A 710 33.81 -1.79 4.78
CA GLY A 710 32.99 -2.27 3.65
C GLY A 710 32.42 -1.17 2.75
N LEU A 711 32.63 0.10 3.11
CA LEU A 711 32.31 1.27 2.29
C LEU A 711 33.58 2.00 1.83
N ASP A 712 33.45 2.92 0.88
CA ASP A 712 34.60 3.54 0.20
C ASP A 712 35.34 4.58 1.05
N GLN A 713 34.85 4.91 2.24
CA GLN A 713 35.36 6.05 3.01
C GLN A 713 36.55 5.67 3.90
N VAL A 714 37.26 6.66 4.44
CA VAL A 714 38.55 6.41 5.13
C VAL A 714 38.36 5.92 6.57
N ASN A 715 37.32 6.41 7.25
CA ASN A 715 37.02 6.10 8.63
C ASN A 715 35.76 5.23 8.71
N GLY A 716 35.83 4.17 9.51
CA GLY A 716 34.70 3.30 9.81
C GLY A 716 33.89 3.85 10.98
N ILE A 717 34.52 4.12 12.12
CA ILE A 717 33.84 4.67 13.31
C ILE A 717 34.52 5.97 13.76
N VAL A 718 33.72 7.01 13.94
CA VAL A 718 34.17 8.29 14.51
C VAL A 718 33.26 8.68 15.66
N ALA A 719 33.82 8.96 16.83
CA ALA A 719 33.05 9.41 18.00
C ALA A 719 33.80 10.48 18.79
N THR A 720 33.09 11.35 19.50
CA THR A 720 33.74 12.21 20.53
C THR A 720 33.81 11.47 21.88
N GLY A 721 32.77 10.69 22.21
CA GLY A 721 32.74 9.84 23.39
C GLY A 721 33.33 8.45 23.16
N THR A 722 33.14 7.57 24.14
CA THR A 722 33.74 6.22 24.15
C THR A 722 33.22 5.38 22.98
N VAL A 723 34.08 4.56 22.38
CA VAL A 723 33.71 3.52 21.42
C VAL A 723 33.83 2.15 22.07
N ASN A 724 32.72 1.43 22.18
CA ASN A 724 32.65 0.10 22.78
C ASN A 724 31.91 -0.87 21.85
N ILE A 725 32.68 -1.71 21.16
CA ILE A 725 32.16 -2.65 20.16
C ILE A 725 32.57 -4.06 20.54
N GLU A 726 31.58 -4.93 20.65
CA GLU A 726 31.73 -6.36 20.92
C GLU A 726 31.20 -7.12 19.71
N ALA A 727 31.84 -8.22 19.32
CA ALA A 727 31.29 -9.17 18.37
C ALA A 727 31.46 -10.59 18.91
N HIS A 728 30.52 -11.48 18.66
CA HIS A 728 30.61 -12.86 19.16
C HIS A 728 31.71 -13.69 18.48
N SER A 729 32.18 -13.28 17.29
CA SER A 729 33.42 -13.76 16.61
C SER A 729 33.28 -13.64 15.09
N PRO A 730 34.33 -13.30 14.30
CA PRO A 730 35.50 -12.45 14.60
C PRO A 730 35.21 -10.94 14.52
N ILE A 731 36.22 -10.10 14.80
CA ILE A 731 36.24 -8.67 14.41
C ILE A 731 37.34 -8.41 13.36
N THR A 732 36.96 -7.81 12.24
CA THR A 732 37.90 -7.26 11.24
C THR A 732 37.74 -5.75 11.13
N VAL A 733 38.81 -5.00 11.36
CA VAL A 733 38.86 -3.55 11.21
C VAL A 733 39.51 -3.20 9.87
N GLU A 734 38.69 -2.85 8.87
CA GLU A 734 39.16 -2.45 7.53
C GLU A 734 39.27 -0.94 7.37
N LYS A 735 38.57 -0.17 8.20
CA LYS A 735 38.57 1.30 8.19
C LYS A 735 38.87 1.88 9.57
N SER A 736 39.38 3.11 9.59
CA SER A 736 39.93 3.71 10.82
C SER A 736 38.85 3.94 11.88
N ILE A 737 39.21 3.75 13.15
CA ILE A 737 38.37 4.06 14.32
C ILE A 737 39.04 5.20 15.06
N ILE A 738 38.33 6.33 15.20
CA ILE A 738 38.87 7.54 15.80
C ILE A 738 37.91 8.04 16.87
N THR A 739 38.40 8.24 18.09
CA THR A 739 37.65 8.91 19.15
C THR A 739 38.52 9.79 20.04
N ASP A 740 37.91 10.75 20.71
CA ASP A 740 38.57 11.51 21.77
C ASP A 740 38.71 10.70 23.07
N ASP A 741 37.79 9.78 23.35
CA ASP A 741 37.75 9.01 24.60
C ASP A 741 38.18 7.54 24.41
N ASP A 742 37.87 6.67 25.36
CA ASP A 742 38.27 5.26 25.35
C ASP A 742 37.77 4.47 24.13
N ILE A 743 38.60 3.53 23.63
CA ILE A 743 38.21 2.50 22.66
C ILE A 743 38.31 1.12 23.32
N LEU A 744 37.24 0.34 23.26
CA LEU A 744 37.21 -1.09 23.54
C LEU A 744 36.69 -1.84 22.31
N LEU A 745 37.52 -2.72 21.75
CA LEU A 745 37.09 -3.75 20.80
C LEU A 745 37.24 -5.12 21.43
N TYR A 746 36.20 -5.94 21.36
CA TYR A 746 36.19 -7.29 21.90
C TYR A 746 35.61 -8.29 20.87
N ALA A 747 36.47 -9.14 20.32
CA ALA A 747 36.05 -10.35 19.61
C ALA A 747 35.89 -11.46 20.65
N GLY A 748 34.66 -11.95 20.81
CA GLY A 748 34.25 -12.96 21.78
C GLY A 748 34.80 -14.33 21.44
N GLU A 749 34.95 -15.13 22.50
CA GLU A 749 35.40 -16.53 22.44
C GLU A 749 34.19 -17.48 22.46
N ASP A 750 34.18 -18.49 21.59
CA ASP A 750 33.29 -19.63 21.67
C ASP A 750 34.04 -20.99 21.73
N ASN A 751 33.49 -22.08 21.21
CA ASN A 751 34.17 -23.39 21.21
C ASN A 751 34.17 -24.05 19.82
N ASN A 752 33.90 -23.24 18.81
CA ASN A 752 33.56 -23.60 17.46
C ASN A 752 34.48 -22.86 16.47
N ASP A 753 35.78 -23.04 16.64
CA ASP A 753 36.85 -22.55 15.77
C ASP A 753 36.93 -23.38 14.47
N VAL A 754 35.86 -23.27 13.68
CA VAL A 754 35.85 -23.66 12.26
C VAL A 754 36.58 -22.59 11.45
N ALA A 755 37.32 -23.02 10.43
CA ALA A 755 38.09 -22.09 9.61
C ALA A 755 37.21 -21.00 8.98
N GLY A 756 37.50 -19.72 9.27
CA GLY A 756 36.73 -18.54 8.88
C GLY A 756 35.85 -17.95 9.98
N GLU A 757 35.66 -18.66 11.10
CA GLU A 757 34.94 -18.23 12.31
C GLU A 757 35.87 -18.31 13.53
N GLU A 758 37.20 -18.25 13.33
CA GLU A 758 38.13 -18.13 14.46
C GLU A 758 37.87 -16.83 15.23
N ASP A 759 38.11 -16.83 16.54
CA ASP A 759 37.75 -15.75 17.47
C ASP A 759 38.74 -14.56 17.44
N ASP A 760 39.17 -14.25 16.22
CA ASP A 760 40.25 -13.35 15.90
C ASP A 760 39.81 -11.87 15.92
N LEU A 761 40.76 -11.00 16.28
CA LEU A 761 40.68 -9.57 16.02
C LEU A 761 41.80 -9.17 15.04
N THR A 762 41.41 -8.72 13.85
CA THR A 762 42.35 -8.29 12.81
C THR A 762 42.22 -6.80 12.51
N VAL A 763 43.33 -6.06 12.59
CA VAL A 763 43.44 -4.67 12.12
C VAL A 763 44.21 -4.62 10.81
N LYS A 764 43.53 -4.24 9.72
CA LYS A 764 44.08 -4.28 8.36
C LYS A 764 45.18 -3.25 8.10
N ALA A 765 46.01 -3.54 7.10
CA ALA A 765 47.08 -2.66 6.66
C ALA A 765 46.57 -1.25 6.30
N GLY A 766 47.24 -0.21 6.81
CA GLY A 766 46.90 1.19 6.52
C GLY A 766 45.77 1.77 7.39
N VAL A 767 45.18 0.97 8.28
CA VAL A 767 44.11 1.39 9.21
C VAL A 767 44.70 2.06 10.45
N THR A 768 44.00 3.08 10.97
CA THR A 768 44.33 3.71 12.25
C THR A 768 43.22 3.46 13.29
N ILE A 769 43.57 2.89 14.44
CA ILE A 769 42.74 2.90 15.65
C ILE A 769 43.36 3.93 16.59
N GLN A 770 42.64 5.01 16.89
CA GLN A 770 43.17 6.13 17.67
C GLN A 770 42.18 6.66 18.70
N SER A 771 42.61 6.65 19.96
CA SER A 771 42.04 7.49 21.03
C SER A 771 42.91 8.73 21.25
N THR A 772 42.35 9.94 21.13
CA THR A 772 43.11 11.20 21.21
C THR A 772 43.32 11.69 22.65
N ALA A 773 42.46 11.29 23.60
CA ALA A 773 42.60 11.62 25.03
C ALA A 773 42.47 10.43 26.00
N GLY A 774 41.87 9.31 25.56
CA GLY A 774 41.61 8.11 26.36
C GLY A 774 42.57 6.94 26.10
N THR A 775 42.08 5.74 26.39
CA THR A 775 42.77 4.45 26.28
C THR A 775 42.33 3.67 25.04
N VAL A 776 43.12 2.68 24.64
CA VAL A 776 42.72 1.71 23.60
C VAL A 776 42.92 0.30 24.15
N THR A 777 41.86 -0.51 24.13
CA THR A 777 41.86 -1.91 24.54
C THR A 777 41.36 -2.78 23.40
N LEU A 778 42.20 -3.70 22.92
CA LEU A 778 41.83 -4.71 21.93
C LEU A 778 41.89 -6.09 22.59
N ARG A 779 40.79 -6.83 22.54
CA ARG A 779 40.65 -8.18 23.08
C ARG A 779 40.19 -9.13 21.99
N ALA A 780 40.97 -10.18 21.75
CA ALA A 780 40.58 -11.30 20.91
C ALA A 780 40.38 -12.54 21.78
N GLY A 781 39.38 -13.35 21.44
CA GLY A 781 39.24 -14.71 21.96
C GLY A 781 40.45 -15.53 21.54
N ASP A 782 40.69 -15.63 20.24
CA ASP A 782 41.85 -16.33 19.67
C ASP A 782 43.03 -15.36 19.41
N ASN A 783 43.30 -15.04 18.15
CA ASN A 783 44.50 -14.32 17.72
C ASN A 783 44.23 -12.84 17.53
N LEU A 784 45.26 -12.04 17.80
CA LEU A 784 45.24 -10.61 17.57
C LEU A 784 46.28 -10.25 16.52
N MET A 785 45.81 -9.85 15.34
CA MET A 785 46.65 -9.47 14.20
C MET A 785 46.60 -7.96 13.97
N ILE A 786 47.75 -7.29 14.05
CA ILE A 786 47.92 -5.92 13.58
C ILE A 786 48.80 -5.95 12.34
N GLU A 787 48.21 -5.75 11.16
CA GLU A 787 48.90 -5.89 9.89
C GLU A 787 49.95 -4.78 9.63
N SER A 788 50.86 -5.02 8.69
CA SER A 788 51.92 -4.08 8.33
C SER A 788 51.34 -2.75 7.85
N GLY A 789 51.75 -1.65 8.48
CA GLY A 789 51.30 -0.30 8.14
C GLY A 789 50.03 0.15 8.87
N ALA A 790 49.40 -0.71 9.68
CA ALA A 790 48.37 -0.29 10.62
C ALA A 790 48.97 0.52 11.79
N MET A 791 48.17 1.38 12.41
CA MET A 791 48.51 2.14 13.61
C MET A 791 47.48 1.95 14.71
N VAL A 792 47.91 1.59 15.91
CA VAL A 792 47.06 1.57 17.12
C VAL A 792 47.65 2.54 18.14
N SER A 793 46.91 3.59 18.48
CA SER A 793 47.40 4.70 19.30
C SER A 793 46.40 5.10 20.39
N ALA A 794 46.89 5.21 21.62
CA ALA A 794 46.19 5.83 22.74
C ALA A 794 47.00 7.00 23.30
N LEU A 795 46.36 8.08 23.75
CA LEU A 795 47.05 9.05 24.61
C LEU A 795 47.30 8.45 26.00
N GLY A 796 46.33 7.69 26.50
CA GLY A 796 46.38 6.88 27.71
C GLY A 796 47.06 5.52 27.50
N ASN A 797 46.59 4.51 28.22
CA ASN A 797 47.13 3.15 28.11
C ASN A 797 46.64 2.46 26.83
N LEU A 798 47.51 1.61 26.27
CA LEU A 798 47.19 0.69 25.19
C LEU A 798 47.30 -0.75 25.73
N LEU A 799 46.22 -1.50 25.66
CA LEU A 799 46.15 -2.92 26.01
C LEU A 799 45.82 -3.75 24.78
N LEU A 800 46.65 -4.75 24.51
CA LEU A 800 46.46 -5.78 23.48
C LEU A 800 46.39 -7.13 24.20
N GLN A 801 45.26 -7.81 24.09
CA GLN A 801 45.03 -9.08 24.75
C GLN A 801 44.49 -10.11 23.74
N GLY A 802 45.09 -11.29 23.74
CA GLY A 802 44.56 -12.49 23.06
C GLY A 802 44.24 -13.56 24.11
N ASP A 803 43.64 -14.68 23.69
CA ASP A 803 43.18 -15.73 24.61
C ASP A 803 42.18 -15.20 25.67
N TYR A 804 41.47 -14.12 25.38
CA TYR A 804 40.64 -13.45 26.37
C TYR A 804 39.34 -14.24 26.58
N GLU A 805 39.04 -14.59 27.84
CA GLU A 805 37.92 -15.47 28.20
C GLU A 805 38.03 -16.91 27.67
N ASN A 806 39.23 -17.37 27.27
CA ASN A 806 39.58 -18.70 26.73
C ASN A 806 38.64 -19.84 27.20
N LEU A 807 37.95 -20.45 26.23
CA LEU A 807 37.01 -21.57 26.43
C LEU A 807 37.51 -22.89 25.83
N ASP A 808 38.72 -22.88 25.29
CA ASP A 808 39.27 -23.86 24.37
C ASP A 808 40.67 -24.35 24.86
N ALA A 809 41.42 -25.08 24.04
CA ALA A 809 42.78 -25.52 24.38
C ALA A 809 43.85 -25.04 23.38
N ALA A 810 43.45 -24.28 22.36
CA ALA A 810 44.35 -23.46 21.58
C ALA A 810 45.02 -22.40 22.48
N GLY A 811 46.04 -21.75 21.93
CA GLY A 811 46.70 -20.64 22.60
C GLY A 811 46.77 -19.50 21.62
N THR A 812 46.98 -18.28 22.11
CA THR A 812 46.89 -17.09 21.25
C THR A 812 48.19 -16.76 20.54
N THR A 813 48.09 -16.23 19.32
CA THR A 813 49.17 -15.46 18.70
C THR A 813 48.79 -13.98 18.61
N ILE A 814 49.53 -13.14 19.34
CA ILE A 814 49.47 -11.67 19.17
C ILE A 814 50.57 -11.23 18.22
N HIS A 815 50.22 -10.98 16.95
CA HIS A 815 51.16 -10.60 15.91
C HIS A 815 51.02 -9.14 15.53
N ASN A 816 51.96 -8.31 16.01
CA ASN A 816 52.04 -6.90 15.61
C ASN A 816 53.11 -6.66 14.53
N LEU A 817 52.66 -6.30 13.33
CA LEU A 817 53.47 -5.81 12.21
C LEU A 817 53.30 -4.28 11.98
N GLY A 818 52.41 -3.64 12.75
CA GLY A 818 52.11 -2.21 12.68
C GLY A 818 52.86 -1.35 13.70
N THR A 819 52.35 -0.13 13.91
CA THR A 819 52.86 0.83 14.89
C THR A 819 51.95 0.90 16.11
N LEU A 820 52.53 0.78 17.31
CA LEU A 820 51.83 0.91 18.58
C LEU A 820 52.30 2.18 19.31
N SER A 821 51.36 2.94 19.86
CA SER A 821 51.65 4.13 20.67
C SER A 821 50.72 4.19 21.88
N GLY A 822 51.27 4.45 23.07
CA GLY A 822 50.51 4.55 24.32
C GLY A 822 51.39 5.05 25.46
N ALA A 823 50.78 5.63 26.50
CA ALA A 823 51.47 6.01 27.73
C ALA A 823 52.12 4.80 28.41
N ASN A 824 51.39 3.69 28.44
CA ASN A 824 51.91 2.35 28.72
C ASN A 824 51.31 1.40 27.68
N ILE A 825 52.13 0.49 27.15
CA ILE A 825 51.70 -0.55 26.22
C ILE A 825 51.81 -1.88 26.94
N THR A 826 50.69 -2.56 27.14
CA THR A 826 50.60 -3.90 27.72
C THR A 826 50.16 -4.87 26.62
N ILE A 827 50.87 -5.99 26.52
CA ILE A 827 50.54 -7.10 25.61
C ILE A 827 50.53 -8.36 26.47
N GLU A 828 49.40 -9.04 26.54
CA GLU A 828 49.22 -10.23 27.39
C GLU A 828 48.29 -11.27 26.76
N GLY A 829 48.49 -12.54 27.10
CA GLY A 829 47.53 -13.63 26.92
C GLY A 829 47.06 -14.14 28.28
N GLU A 830 46.06 -15.02 28.30
CA GLU A 830 45.63 -15.74 29.52
C GLU A 830 46.60 -16.88 29.88
N ALA A 831 46.21 -17.80 30.76
CA ALA A 831 47.07 -18.83 31.32
C ALA A 831 47.05 -20.15 30.51
N GLY A 832 47.83 -20.24 29.42
CA GLY A 832 47.91 -21.40 28.52
C GLY A 832 49.28 -21.59 27.85
N SER A 833 49.30 -22.05 26.60
CA SER A 833 50.53 -22.19 25.77
C SER A 833 50.77 -20.94 24.91
N ASP A 834 50.53 -19.76 25.50
CA ASP A 834 50.46 -18.44 24.86
C ASP A 834 51.83 -17.75 24.65
#